data_AF-A0A954CFE8-F1
#
_entry.id   AF-A0A954CFE8-F1
#
_cell.length_a   1.000
_cell.length_b   1.000
_cell.length_c   1.000
_cell.angle_alpha   90.00
_cell.angle_beta   90.00
_cell.angle_gamma   90.00
#
_symmetry.space_group_name_H-M   'P 1'
#
loop_
_entity.id
_entity.type
_entity.pdbx_description
1 polymer ?
#
loop_
_entity_poly.entity_id
_entity_poly.type
_entity_poly.pdbx_seq_one_letter_code
_entity_poly.pdbx_strand_id
1 'polypeptide(L)'
;MAITRTALSAFNAGLLQNLDLRVDLARRARGCRELQNFIPLPEGPAVRRGGTRFIGSFEGPAARLVPFVFSPDDAQFLVLTPGEAAVFDDTGAVLDGATPVTITGLPYQAADLPALHSAQVNDVLHLFHGDRQTVTISRSSAVDWEDGVWAPDDGPYLPLNTTAVTLQVQATESGGVDPPTEGVAQMACSTNLAGTSHTLKLAVAGVDVREVGVRIGSTAGAADLLAATTKTNGTHTLNFTPTAAIFYLRVDYDGVETVTAEVLGISVSGGSVDQGEWTDETGDEPDWAATALSSSQVELRPLFRGEYDVTASADLFEASDVGRPVRLLADRLWGWGRITAYAAATQVTVDWQEPADGKAATDNWRLGAWSERTGWPRTGLDLDERMWTGGRPGGPNQVGATVAQDYGSMAPTTPDNDVDDDLALDQPLTGGGSQAGLPTVLWLAPAGDYVLVGTTAGLYRITGSDGVFKAGGTNGKPAATWAPSGPAEPVRGGNETLFIGRTGTELFRAVYSWEASAFQAENLAVTVRDLALRRFVRIAWMSTPWPTCWGICADGSLVSLTLMVGQEVVAWADHPMADCRVLDLIVIPAANQDHLVLLTERTIAGQQRYFIEVLSEQFVAADADDKARACFVDASLEYDDAETPVTEVSGLDHLEGATVQILADGATVPDQVVSGGAITLPQAATRVQVGLGYTSRLTTLPIEDERFVGAQRRAVDVGVHLKDTLGGAVRVNDGPPEQISFHTGGTGVETSPPLTTGIVQRQPENEYTD
;
A
#
# COMPACT_ATOMS: atom_id res chain seq x y z
N MET A 1 45.34 -38.73 26.37
CA MET A 1 44.68 -37.72 25.51
C MET A 1 43.99 -36.72 26.42
N ALA A 2 44.16 -35.42 26.18
CA ALA A 2 43.40 -34.40 26.91
C ALA A 2 41.97 -34.34 26.34
N ILE A 3 40.96 -34.36 27.22
CA ILE A 3 39.56 -34.18 26.83
C ILE A 3 39.21 -32.71 27.05
N THR A 4 38.78 -32.04 25.99
CA THR A 4 38.31 -30.65 26.04
C THR A 4 36.81 -30.64 25.83
N ARG A 5 36.07 -29.84 26.60
CA ARG A 5 34.64 -29.62 26.40
C ARG A 5 34.45 -28.31 25.65
N THR A 6 33.74 -28.37 24.54
CA THR A 6 33.37 -27.21 23.72
C THR A 6 31.84 -27.18 23.64
N ALA A 7 31.25 -26.02 23.92
CA ALA A 7 29.80 -25.83 23.85
C ALA A 7 29.47 -24.85 22.72
N LEU A 8 28.52 -25.23 21.87
CA LEU A 8 27.82 -24.28 21.00
C LEU A 8 26.66 -23.72 21.81
N SER A 9 26.73 -22.44 22.15
CA SER A 9 25.78 -21.83 23.08
C SER A 9 24.57 -21.21 22.39
N ALA A 10 24.62 -20.98 21.08
CA ALA A 10 23.56 -20.27 20.37
C ALA A 10 23.59 -20.46 18.84
N PHE A 11 22.49 -20.10 18.18
CA PHE A 11 22.27 -20.13 16.73
C PHE A 11 21.92 -18.73 16.15
N ASN A 12 22.27 -17.63 16.84
CA ASN A 12 21.95 -16.24 16.42
C ASN A 12 22.58 -15.80 15.08
N ALA A 13 23.56 -16.53 14.55
CA ALA A 13 24.10 -16.28 13.20
C ALA A 13 23.40 -17.12 12.11
N GLY A 14 22.48 -18.00 12.51
CA GLY A 14 21.66 -18.84 11.63
C GLY A 14 22.47 -19.72 10.69
N LEU A 15 21.93 -19.91 9.48
CA LEU A 15 22.55 -20.60 8.37
C LEU A 15 23.78 -19.86 7.86
N LEU A 16 24.91 -20.56 7.75
CA LEU A 16 26.17 -20.05 7.22
C LEU A 16 26.65 -20.96 6.09
N GLN A 17 26.68 -20.43 4.86
CA GLN A 17 27.07 -21.16 3.65
C GLN A 17 28.44 -20.70 3.15
N ASN A 18 29.25 -21.63 2.64
CA ASN A 18 30.58 -21.37 2.08
C ASN A 18 31.59 -20.72 3.06
N LEU A 19 31.34 -20.82 4.36
CA LEU A 19 32.22 -20.29 5.41
C LEU A 19 32.97 -21.39 6.16
N ASP A 20 32.85 -22.65 5.75
CA ASP A 20 33.39 -23.85 6.41
C ASP A 20 34.88 -23.76 6.76
N LEU A 21 35.68 -23.08 5.93
CA LEU A 21 37.14 -22.93 6.09
C LEU A 21 37.56 -21.60 6.73
N ARG A 22 36.63 -20.68 7.01
CA ARG A 22 36.90 -19.35 7.58
C ARG A 22 36.91 -19.36 9.11
N VAL A 23 37.77 -20.21 9.68
CA VAL A 23 37.90 -20.45 11.13
C VAL A 23 38.20 -19.19 11.95
N ASP A 24 38.65 -18.11 11.30
CA ASP A 24 38.88 -16.79 11.85
C ASP A 24 37.60 -15.99 12.14
N LEU A 25 36.46 -16.37 11.56
CA LEU A 25 35.20 -15.63 11.72
C LEU A 25 34.47 -16.04 13.01
N ALA A 26 34.43 -15.11 13.97
CA ALA A 26 33.74 -15.30 15.26
C ALA A 26 32.28 -15.77 15.15
N ARG A 27 31.55 -15.35 14.10
CA ARG A 27 30.14 -15.74 13.88
C ARG A 27 29.93 -17.23 13.67
N ARG A 28 30.96 -18.01 13.30
CA ARG A 28 30.87 -19.47 13.14
C ARG A 28 30.44 -20.18 14.42
N ALA A 29 30.89 -19.66 15.58
CA ALA A 29 30.55 -20.25 16.87
C ALA A 29 29.07 -20.14 17.23
N ARG A 30 28.30 -19.30 16.51
CA ARG A 30 26.88 -19.05 16.74
C ARG A 30 26.01 -19.39 15.52
N GLY A 31 26.54 -20.17 14.58
CA GLY A 31 25.85 -20.52 13.33
C GLY A 31 25.90 -22.01 13.03
N CYS A 32 25.26 -22.39 11.94
CA CYS A 32 25.10 -23.78 11.53
C CYS A 32 25.22 -23.94 10.01
N ARG A 33 25.57 -25.14 9.56
CA ARG A 33 25.69 -25.47 8.14
C ARG A 33 24.32 -25.69 7.49
N GLU A 34 23.38 -26.26 8.23
CA GLU A 34 22.01 -26.49 7.77
C GLU A 34 21.04 -26.09 8.88
N LEU A 35 19.97 -25.41 8.50
CA LEU A 35 18.89 -24.99 9.39
C LEU A 35 17.55 -25.03 8.64
N GLN A 36 17.02 -26.24 8.48
CA GLN A 36 15.81 -26.51 7.70
C GLN A 36 14.60 -26.66 8.62
N ASN A 37 13.52 -25.92 8.35
CA ASN A 37 12.27 -25.90 9.12
C ASN A 37 12.49 -25.67 10.63
N PHE A 38 13.43 -24.77 10.95
CA PHE A 38 13.72 -24.25 12.28
C PHE A 38 13.70 -22.72 12.24
N ILE A 39 13.35 -22.08 13.35
CA ILE A 39 13.40 -20.63 13.55
C ILE A 39 14.43 -20.35 14.65
N PRO A 40 15.54 -19.65 14.37
CA PRO A 40 16.45 -19.13 15.39
C PRO A 40 15.74 -18.10 16.26
N LEU A 41 15.88 -18.25 17.57
CA LEU A 41 15.34 -17.31 18.54
C LEU A 41 16.37 -16.23 18.90
N PRO A 42 15.92 -15.02 19.25
CA PRO A 42 16.79 -13.98 19.79
C PRO A 42 17.61 -14.44 21.01
N GLU A 43 17.04 -15.31 21.86
CA GLU A 43 17.68 -15.83 23.06
C GLU A 43 18.79 -16.85 22.76
N GLY A 44 18.90 -17.33 21.51
CA GLY A 44 19.96 -18.22 21.05
C GLY A 44 19.55 -19.63 20.63
N PRO A 45 18.53 -20.30 21.22
CA PRO A 45 18.06 -21.60 20.73
C PRO A 45 17.45 -21.52 19.34
N ALA A 46 17.19 -22.68 18.74
CA ALA A 46 16.36 -22.81 17.55
C ALA A 46 15.14 -23.67 17.88
N VAL A 47 13.97 -23.27 17.41
CA VAL A 47 12.71 -24.01 17.59
C VAL A 47 12.21 -24.52 16.26
N ARG A 48 11.44 -25.61 16.27
CA ARG A 48 10.80 -26.11 15.05
C ARG A 48 9.79 -25.07 14.54
N ARG A 49 9.79 -24.80 13.23
CA ARG A 49 8.79 -23.91 12.60
C ARG A 49 7.39 -24.46 12.90
N GLY A 50 6.40 -23.61 13.20
CA GLY A 50 5.01 -24.06 13.26
C GLY A 50 4.55 -24.71 11.94
N GLY A 51 3.53 -25.57 12.01
CA GLY A 51 2.81 -26.04 10.82
C GLY A 51 2.11 -24.91 10.05
N THR A 52 1.38 -25.24 9.01
CA THR A 52 0.55 -24.30 8.25
C THR A 52 -0.89 -24.80 8.27
N ARG A 53 -1.85 -23.95 8.64
CA ARG A 53 -3.29 -24.25 8.66
C ARG A 53 -3.88 -23.93 7.30
N PHE A 54 -4.65 -24.85 6.74
CA PHE A 54 -5.44 -24.60 5.54
C PHE A 54 -6.67 -23.76 5.89
N ILE A 55 -6.90 -22.66 5.17
CA ILE A 55 -8.07 -21.78 5.39
C ILE A 55 -8.93 -21.57 4.13
N GLY A 56 -8.47 -22.02 2.96
CA GLY A 56 -9.22 -21.90 1.73
C GLY A 56 -8.45 -22.33 0.48
N SER A 57 -9.12 -22.32 -0.66
CA SER A 57 -8.52 -22.59 -1.97
C SER A 57 -8.84 -21.46 -2.94
N PHE A 58 -8.03 -21.34 -3.98
CA PHE A 58 -8.24 -20.41 -5.09
C PHE A 58 -7.99 -21.10 -6.43
N GLU A 59 -8.32 -20.42 -7.53
CA GLU A 59 -8.19 -20.98 -8.87
C GLU A 59 -6.92 -20.50 -9.59
N GLY A 60 -6.17 -21.46 -10.13
CA GLY A 60 -5.03 -21.21 -11.01
C GLY A 60 -3.78 -20.68 -10.32
N PRO A 61 -2.65 -20.61 -11.05
CA PRO A 61 -1.36 -20.22 -10.50
C PRO A 61 -1.15 -18.71 -10.38
N ALA A 62 -2.08 -17.90 -10.90
CA ALA A 62 -1.95 -16.45 -10.95
C ALA A 62 -2.80 -15.82 -9.84
N ALA A 63 -2.16 -15.50 -8.72
CA ALA A 63 -2.83 -14.84 -7.60
C ALA A 63 -1.89 -13.88 -6.86
N ARG A 64 -2.46 -12.88 -6.19
CA ARG A 64 -1.75 -11.91 -5.34
C ARG A 64 -2.50 -11.74 -4.02
N LEU A 65 -1.77 -11.76 -2.90
CA LEU A 65 -2.25 -11.39 -1.58
C LEU A 65 -2.04 -9.88 -1.38
N VAL A 66 -3.08 -9.21 -0.88
CA VAL A 66 -3.02 -7.80 -0.47
C VAL A 66 -3.64 -7.66 0.91
N PRO A 67 -2.91 -7.18 1.93
CA PRO A 67 -3.46 -7.01 3.28
C PRO A 67 -4.43 -5.84 3.33
N PHE A 68 -5.42 -5.93 4.22
CA PHE A 68 -6.29 -4.83 4.59
C PHE A 68 -6.48 -4.82 6.11
N VAL A 69 -5.90 -3.84 6.79
CA VAL A 69 -5.93 -3.75 8.25
C VAL A 69 -6.86 -2.63 8.67
N PHE A 70 -8.09 -2.96 9.06
CA PHE A 70 -9.01 -1.97 9.64
C PHE A 70 -8.60 -1.64 11.08
N SER A 71 -8.24 -2.67 11.84
CA SER A 71 -7.60 -2.55 13.16
C SER A 71 -6.76 -3.79 13.45
N PRO A 72 -5.91 -3.81 14.50
CA PRO A 72 -5.16 -5.00 14.88
C PRO A 72 -6.02 -6.23 15.20
N ASP A 73 -7.27 -6.03 15.61
CA ASP A 73 -8.23 -7.09 15.93
C ASP A 73 -9.22 -7.38 14.78
N ASP A 74 -9.20 -6.57 13.72
CA ASP A 74 -10.02 -6.69 12.52
C ASP A 74 -9.12 -6.50 11.29
N ALA A 75 -8.39 -7.57 10.99
CA ALA A 75 -7.48 -7.65 9.87
C ALA A 75 -8.00 -8.67 8.86
N GLN A 76 -8.21 -8.20 7.63
CA GLN A 76 -8.64 -9.01 6.50
C GLN A 76 -7.55 -8.93 5.42
N PHE A 77 -7.69 -9.73 4.37
CA PHE A 77 -6.85 -9.63 3.20
C PHE A 77 -7.62 -10.09 1.98
N LEU A 78 -7.15 -9.63 0.82
CA LEU A 78 -7.72 -9.97 -0.46
C LEU A 78 -6.83 -10.98 -1.16
N VAL A 79 -7.46 -12.02 -1.71
CA VAL A 79 -6.85 -12.95 -2.66
C VAL A 79 -7.29 -12.53 -4.06
N LEU A 80 -6.45 -11.75 -4.74
CA LEU A 80 -6.70 -11.30 -6.10
C LEU A 80 -6.37 -12.42 -7.07
N THR A 81 -7.32 -12.75 -7.94
CA THR A 81 -7.18 -13.63 -9.09
C THR A 81 -7.57 -12.85 -10.36
N PRO A 82 -7.39 -13.38 -11.58
CA PRO A 82 -7.72 -12.62 -12.79
C PRO A 82 -9.19 -12.20 -12.81
N GLY A 83 -9.44 -10.89 -12.79
CA GLY A 83 -10.80 -10.33 -12.84
C GLY A 83 -11.53 -10.19 -11.49
N GLU A 84 -11.02 -10.75 -10.40
CA GLU A 84 -11.77 -10.86 -9.13
C GLU A 84 -10.86 -10.78 -7.89
N ALA A 85 -11.43 -10.44 -6.74
CA ALA A 85 -10.77 -10.50 -5.44
C ALA A 85 -11.70 -11.09 -4.38
N ALA A 86 -11.29 -12.19 -3.76
CA ALA A 86 -12.02 -12.80 -2.65
C ALA A 86 -11.49 -12.30 -1.31
N VAL A 87 -12.37 -12.06 -0.34
CA VAL A 87 -12.03 -11.51 0.97
C VAL A 87 -11.87 -12.64 1.99
N PHE A 88 -10.75 -12.63 2.71
CA PHE A 88 -10.39 -13.62 3.72
C PHE A 88 -9.96 -12.93 5.03
N ASP A 89 -10.10 -13.66 6.12
CA ASP A 89 -9.42 -13.39 7.39
C ASP A 89 -8.49 -14.57 7.74
N ASP A 90 -7.93 -14.58 8.95
CA ASP A 90 -7.01 -15.62 9.41
C ASP A 90 -7.67 -16.97 9.73
N THR A 91 -9.00 -17.04 9.63
CA THR A 91 -9.82 -18.24 9.87
C THR A 91 -10.36 -18.84 8.57
N GLY A 92 -10.62 -18.02 7.55
CA GLY A 92 -11.17 -18.49 6.28
C GLY A 92 -11.72 -17.39 5.39
N ALA A 93 -12.53 -17.78 4.42
CA ALA A 93 -13.25 -16.83 3.57
C ALA A 93 -14.27 -16.06 4.42
N VAL A 94 -14.30 -14.74 4.26
CA VAL A 94 -15.30 -13.89 4.90
C VAL A 94 -16.64 -14.15 4.22
N LEU A 95 -17.68 -14.40 5.01
CA LEU A 95 -19.01 -14.78 4.51
C LEU A 95 -20.05 -13.68 4.80
N ASP A 96 -20.82 -13.31 3.77
CA ASP A 96 -22.12 -12.68 3.96
C ASP A 96 -23.19 -13.77 4.04
N GLY A 97 -23.60 -14.09 5.27
CA GLY A 97 -24.42 -15.25 5.58
C GLY A 97 -23.68 -16.56 5.29
N ALA A 98 -23.96 -17.18 4.14
CA ALA A 98 -23.31 -18.43 3.68
C ALA A 98 -22.53 -18.25 2.37
N THR A 99 -22.45 -17.01 1.86
CA THR A 99 -21.84 -16.71 0.57
C THR A 99 -20.48 -16.03 0.80
N PRO A 100 -19.38 -16.54 0.23
CA PRO A 100 -18.09 -15.84 0.27
C PRO A 100 -18.17 -14.45 -0.35
N VAL A 101 -17.60 -13.46 0.33
CA VAL A 101 -17.49 -12.09 -0.16
C VAL A 101 -16.44 -12.03 -1.28
N THR A 102 -16.86 -11.59 -2.46
CA THR A 102 -15.99 -11.48 -3.64
C THR A 102 -16.32 -10.22 -4.42
N ILE A 103 -15.28 -9.48 -4.79
CA ILE A 103 -15.33 -8.31 -5.68
C ILE A 103 -15.04 -8.81 -7.09
N THR A 104 -15.88 -8.46 -8.06
CA THR A 104 -15.79 -8.97 -9.43
C THR A 104 -15.64 -7.83 -10.43
N GLY A 105 -15.12 -8.11 -11.63
CA GLY A 105 -14.97 -7.11 -12.70
C GLY A 105 -13.69 -6.27 -12.60
N LEU A 106 -12.74 -6.66 -11.76
CA LEU A 106 -11.45 -5.98 -11.65
C LEU A 106 -10.69 -6.04 -13.00
N PRO A 107 -9.97 -4.98 -13.40
CA PRO A 107 -9.33 -4.93 -14.73
C PRO A 107 -8.05 -5.78 -14.82
N TYR A 108 -7.57 -6.35 -13.71
CA TYR A 108 -6.29 -7.03 -13.64
C TYR A 108 -6.35 -8.46 -14.17
N GLN A 109 -5.45 -8.79 -15.09
CA GLN A 109 -5.28 -10.12 -15.65
C GLN A 109 -4.10 -10.85 -14.99
N ALA A 110 -3.97 -12.14 -15.27
CA ALA A 110 -2.91 -12.99 -14.69
C ALA A 110 -1.49 -12.42 -14.83
N ALA A 111 -1.20 -11.69 -15.92
CA ALA A 111 0.10 -11.07 -16.15
C ALA A 111 0.33 -9.79 -15.35
N ASP A 112 -0.74 -9.12 -14.90
CA ASP A 112 -0.67 -7.87 -14.16
C ASP A 112 -0.40 -8.13 -12.66
N LEU A 113 -0.97 -9.21 -12.10
CA LEU A 113 -0.95 -9.50 -10.66
C LEU A 113 0.45 -9.49 -10.00
N PRO A 114 1.52 -10.06 -10.60
CA PRO A 114 2.84 -10.07 -9.95
C PRO A 114 3.48 -8.69 -9.78
N ALA A 115 3.04 -7.69 -10.55
CA ALA A 115 3.57 -6.33 -10.55
C ALA A 115 2.68 -5.35 -9.77
N LEU A 116 1.56 -5.82 -9.19
CA LEU A 116 0.68 -4.99 -8.38
C LEU A 116 1.33 -4.59 -7.06
N HIS A 117 1.28 -3.28 -6.79
CA HIS A 117 1.58 -2.68 -5.50
C HIS A 117 0.30 -2.18 -4.85
N SER A 118 0.33 -2.02 -3.53
CA SER A 118 -0.82 -1.57 -2.77
C SER A 118 -0.44 -0.50 -1.75
N ALA A 119 -1.38 0.42 -1.50
CA ALA A 119 -1.33 1.32 -0.36
C ALA A 119 -2.73 1.48 0.21
N GLN A 120 -2.88 1.35 1.51
CA GLN A 120 -4.15 1.57 2.21
C GLN A 120 -4.13 2.96 2.85
N VAL A 121 -5.22 3.71 2.68
CA VAL A 121 -5.50 4.96 3.39
C VAL A 121 -6.85 4.78 4.06
N ASN A 122 -6.87 4.77 5.40
CA ASN A 122 -8.07 4.50 6.18
C ASN A 122 -8.77 3.22 5.67
N ASP A 123 -10.01 3.35 5.19
CA ASP A 123 -10.83 2.24 4.73
C ASP A 123 -10.76 1.98 3.21
N VAL A 124 -9.80 2.61 2.51
CA VAL A 124 -9.64 2.54 1.06
C VAL A 124 -8.28 1.97 0.69
N LEU A 125 -8.29 0.89 -0.08
CA LEU A 125 -7.11 0.25 -0.64
C LEU A 125 -6.89 0.71 -2.08
N HIS A 126 -5.71 1.22 -2.40
CA HIS A 126 -5.31 1.63 -3.74
C HIS A 126 -4.39 0.57 -4.36
N LEU A 127 -4.70 0.11 -5.58
CA LEU A 127 -3.93 -0.89 -6.32
C LEU A 127 -3.22 -0.25 -7.53
N PHE A 128 -1.90 -0.36 -7.59
CA PHE A 128 -1.04 0.31 -8.59
C PHE A 128 -0.33 -0.69 -9.51
N HIS A 129 -0.17 -0.34 -10.80
CA HIS A 129 0.47 -1.24 -11.79
C HIS A 129 1.41 -0.54 -12.80
N GLY A 130 1.26 0.77 -13.03
CA GLY A 130 2.01 1.50 -14.05
C GLY A 130 1.33 1.58 -15.41
N ASP A 131 0.80 0.46 -15.89
CA ASP A 131 0.13 0.35 -17.20
C ASP A 131 -1.40 0.22 -17.10
N ARG A 132 -1.96 0.27 -15.89
CA ARG A 132 -3.40 0.20 -15.62
C ARG A 132 -3.82 1.37 -14.74
N GLN A 133 -5.03 1.88 -14.97
CA GLN A 133 -5.68 2.84 -14.07
C GLN A 133 -5.69 2.28 -12.64
N THR A 134 -5.31 3.12 -11.68
CA THR A 134 -5.36 2.76 -10.25
C THR A 134 -6.80 2.47 -9.84
N VAL A 135 -7.02 1.27 -9.35
CA VAL A 135 -8.31 0.83 -8.79
C VAL A 135 -8.28 1.07 -7.29
N THR A 136 -9.41 1.54 -6.74
CA THR A 136 -9.67 1.56 -5.31
C THR A 136 -10.57 0.40 -4.91
N ILE A 137 -10.37 -0.13 -3.72
CA ILE A 137 -11.29 -1.04 -3.06
C ILE A 137 -11.60 -0.46 -1.68
N SER A 138 -12.84 -0.08 -1.46
CA SER A 138 -13.32 0.56 -0.24
C SER A 138 -14.10 -0.43 0.61
N ARG A 139 -13.89 -0.41 1.92
CA ARG A 139 -14.61 -1.24 2.89
C ARG A 139 -15.56 -0.38 3.71
N SER A 140 -16.86 -0.66 3.64
CA SER A 140 -17.85 0.00 4.52
C SER A 140 -18.25 -0.86 5.73
N SER A 141 -18.05 -2.17 5.65
CA SER A 141 -18.23 -3.12 6.76
C SER A 141 -17.34 -4.35 6.55
N ALA A 142 -17.33 -5.29 7.50
CA ALA A 142 -16.58 -6.54 7.34
C ALA A 142 -16.98 -7.36 6.10
N VAL A 143 -18.20 -7.18 5.58
CA VAL A 143 -18.73 -7.92 4.44
C VAL A 143 -19.09 -7.04 3.24
N ASP A 144 -19.14 -5.71 3.41
CA ASP A 144 -19.51 -4.76 2.37
C ASP A 144 -18.27 -4.08 1.79
N TRP A 145 -17.98 -4.40 0.52
CA TRP A 145 -16.82 -3.94 -0.23
C TRP A 145 -17.23 -3.43 -1.60
N GLU A 146 -16.65 -2.31 -2.04
CA GLU A 146 -16.93 -1.69 -3.33
C GLU A 146 -15.64 -1.35 -4.06
N ASP A 147 -15.55 -1.65 -5.36
CA ASP A 147 -14.46 -1.20 -6.20
C ASP A 147 -14.75 0.19 -6.80
N GLY A 148 -13.68 0.88 -7.17
CA GLY A 148 -13.73 2.18 -7.83
C GLY A 148 -12.44 2.50 -8.55
N VAL A 149 -12.33 3.72 -9.06
CA VAL A 149 -11.10 4.21 -9.68
C VAL A 149 -10.58 5.39 -8.89
N TRP A 150 -9.26 5.42 -8.67
CA TRP A 150 -8.63 6.62 -8.12
C TRP A 150 -8.21 7.53 -9.27
N ALA A 151 -8.91 8.65 -9.40
CA ALA A 151 -8.61 9.70 -10.37
C ALA A 151 -8.71 11.05 -9.65
N PRO A 152 -7.60 11.62 -9.15
CA PRO A 152 -7.61 12.93 -8.52
C PRO A 152 -8.19 13.98 -9.44
N ASP A 153 -8.99 14.88 -8.88
CA ASP A 153 -9.81 15.88 -9.54
C ASP A 153 -8.94 16.91 -10.28
N ASP A 154 -8.16 17.73 -9.57
CA ASP A 154 -7.19 18.64 -10.17
C ASP A 154 -5.80 17.98 -10.24
N GLY A 155 -5.48 17.35 -11.37
CA GLY A 155 -4.13 16.80 -11.65
C GLY A 155 -3.96 15.30 -11.36
N PRO A 156 -2.71 14.80 -11.29
CA PRO A 156 -1.46 15.54 -11.48
C PRO A 156 -1.25 15.89 -12.95
N TYR A 157 -0.33 16.83 -13.21
CA TYR A 157 -0.10 17.39 -14.55
C TYR A 157 1.31 17.15 -15.08
N LEU A 158 1.44 17.10 -16.40
CA LEU A 158 2.73 17.29 -17.05
C LEU A 158 3.25 18.72 -16.82
N PRO A 159 4.56 18.96 -17.09
CA PRO A 159 5.12 20.32 -17.08
C PRO A 159 4.30 21.27 -17.96
N LEU A 160 4.30 22.55 -17.59
CA LEU A 160 3.68 23.62 -18.38
C LEU A 160 4.13 23.55 -19.84
N ASN A 161 3.18 23.71 -20.76
CA ASN A 161 3.50 23.79 -22.18
C ASN A 161 4.55 24.89 -22.44
N THR A 162 5.57 24.55 -23.22
CA THR A 162 6.64 25.48 -23.64
C THR A 162 6.68 25.66 -25.16
N THR A 163 5.73 25.04 -25.88
CA THR A 163 5.59 25.14 -27.33
C THR A 163 4.62 26.27 -27.71
N ALA A 164 4.59 26.64 -28.98
CA ALA A 164 3.64 27.63 -29.51
C ALA A 164 2.21 27.07 -29.73
N VAL A 165 1.93 25.82 -29.35
CA VAL A 165 0.59 25.23 -29.47
C VAL A 165 -0.33 25.87 -28.45
N THR A 166 -1.48 26.35 -28.89
CA THR A 166 -2.48 27.03 -28.05
C THR A 166 -3.73 26.17 -27.94
N LEU A 167 -4.39 26.23 -26.78
CA LEU A 167 -5.74 25.71 -26.58
C LEU A 167 -6.74 26.86 -26.54
N GLN A 168 -7.92 26.66 -27.12
CA GLN A 168 -9.04 27.59 -27.05
C GLN A 168 -10.33 26.80 -26.74
N VAL A 169 -11.08 27.25 -25.73
CA VAL A 169 -12.40 26.71 -25.40
C VAL A 169 -13.44 27.38 -26.30
N GLN A 170 -14.30 26.58 -26.93
CA GLN A 170 -15.37 27.07 -27.79
C GLN A 170 -16.45 27.79 -26.97
N ALA A 171 -17.13 28.76 -27.59
CA ALA A 171 -18.06 29.66 -26.91
C ALA A 171 -19.44 29.06 -26.57
N THR A 172 -19.73 27.84 -27.05
CA THR A 172 -21.03 27.18 -26.87
C THR A 172 -20.80 25.78 -26.30
N GLU A 173 -21.61 25.40 -25.31
CA GLU A 173 -21.60 24.05 -24.74
C GLU A 173 -21.84 23.00 -25.84
N SER A 174 -21.18 21.85 -25.72
CA SER A 174 -21.34 20.75 -26.66
C SER A 174 -22.79 20.26 -26.64
N GLY A 175 -23.52 20.43 -27.75
CA GLY A 175 -24.95 20.10 -27.85
C GLY A 175 -25.90 21.29 -27.95
N GLY A 176 -25.42 22.53 -27.86
CA GLY A 176 -26.18 23.73 -28.23
C GLY A 176 -27.26 24.17 -27.24
N VAL A 177 -27.12 23.80 -25.98
CA VAL A 177 -27.86 24.39 -24.85
C VAL A 177 -26.90 25.40 -24.22
N ASP A 178 -27.26 26.68 -24.11
CA ASP A 178 -26.48 27.59 -23.26
C ASP A 178 -26.87 27.30 -21.79
N PRO A 179 -25.89 27.18 -20.88
CA PRO A 179 -25.65 28.34 -20.01
C PRO A 179 -24.17 28.52 -19.61
N PRO A 180 -23.59 29.73 -19.71
CA PRO A 180 -22.57 30.12 -18.75
C PRO A 180 -23.24 30.38 -17.39
N THR A 181 -22.59 29.96 -16.30
CA THR A 181 -22.99 30.32 -14.93
C THR A 181 -22.98 31.84 -14.82
N GLU A 182 -24.12 32.46 -14.46
CA GLU A 182 -24.20 33.89 -14.18
C GLU A 182 -23.26 34.23 -13.02
N GLY A 183 -22.34 35.17 -13.19
CA GLY A 183 -21.69 35.81 -12.05
C GLY A 183 -22.76 36.55 -11.27
N VAL A 184 -23.10 36.10 -10.06
CA VAL A 184 -24.17 36.67 -9.23
C VAL A 184 -23.57 37.27 -7.98
N ALA A 185 -23.95 38.51 -7.68
CA ALA A 185 -23.70 39.13 -6.38
C ALA A 185 -24.95 39.86 -5.91
N GLN A 186 -25.17 39.87 -4.60
CA GLN A 186 -26.27 40.57 -3.98
C GLN A 186 -25.78 41.43 -2.81
N MET A 187 -26.55 42.44 -2.46
CA MET A 187 -26.28 43.29 -1.31
C MET A 187 -27.58 43.60 -0.57
N ALA A 188 -27.60 43.35 0.73
CA ALA A 188 -28.68 43.78 1.61
C ALA A 188 -28.53 45.27 1.92
N CYS A 189 -29.61 46.04 1.77
CA CYS A 189 -29.65 47.46 2.09
C CYS A 189 -30.80 47.74 3.05
N SER A 190 -30.58 48.64 4.01
CA SER A 190 -31.61 49.03 4.96
C SER A 190 -32.01 50.49 4.78
N THR A 191 -33.28 50.81 5.05
CA THR A 191 -33.80 52.18 4.98
C THR A 191 -34.80 52.45 6.10
N ASN A 192 -34.83 53.69 6.57
CA ASN A 192 -35.81 54.15 7.55
C ASN A 192 -37.11 54.71 6.94
N LEU A 193 -37.24 54.73 5.60
CA LEU A 193 -38.40 55.26 4.87
C LEU A 193 -38.99 54.25 3.87
N ALA A 194 -39.44 53.09 4.35
CA ALA A 194 -40.22 52.17 3.53
C ALA A 194 -41.50 52.83 2.96
N GLY A 195 -41.91 52.45 1.76
CA GLY A 195 -43.06 53.00 1.04
C GLY A 195 -42.79 54.33 0.30
N THR A 196 -41.56 54.84 0.33
CA THR A 196 -41.12 56.02 -0.43
C THR A 196 -40.27 55.59 -1.62
N SER A 197 -40.25 56.38 -2.71
CA SER A 197 -39.41 56.09 -3.87
C SER A 197 -37.93 56.37 -3.56
N HIS A 198 -37.10 55.37 -3.78
CA HIS A 198 -35.64 55.41 -3.70
C HIS A 198 -35.04 55.49 -5.10
N THR A 199 -33.84 56.05 -5.17
CA THR A 199 -33.04 56.12 -6.40
C THR A 199 -31.69 55.44 -6.19
N LEU A 200 -31.44 54.38 -6.97
CA LEU A 200 -30.16 53.70 -7.10
C LEU A 200 -29.37 54.33 -8.26
N LYS A 201 -28.11 54.67 -8.02
CA LYS A 201 -27.14 55.03 -9.05
C LYS A 201 -26.08 53.94 -9.15
N LEU A 202 -26.00 53.27 -10.29
CA LEU A 202 -25.10 52.14 -10.53
C LEU A 202 -24.19 52.45 -11.73
N ALA A 203 -22.88 52.30 -11.58
CA ALA A 203 -21.95 52.28 -12.69
C ALA A 203 -21.65 50.84 -13.10
N VAL A 204 -21.71 50.57 -14.39
CA VAL A 204 -21.30 49.28 -14.98
C VAL A 204 -20.12 49.57 -15.91
N ALA A 205 -19.00 48.86 -15.78
CA ALA A 205 -17.81 49.07 -16.60
C ALA A 205 -17.13 47.75 -17.01
N GLY A 206 -16.78 47.63 -18.29
CA GLY A 206 -16.08 46.50 -18.93
C GLY A 206 -15.72 46.84 -20.38
N VAL A 207 -14.92 46.02 -21.07
CA VAL A 207 -14.39 46.34 -22.41
C VAL A 207 -15.43 46.08 -23.52
N ASP A 208 -16.18 44.98 -23.46
CA ASP A 208 -17.28 44.55 -24.35
C ASP A 208 -18.49 44.02 -23.54
N VAL A 209 -19.06 44.88 -22.70
CA VAL A 209 -20.26 44.55 -21.90
C VAL A 209 -21.47 44.30 -22.82
N ARG A 210 -21.99 43.07 -22.86
CA ARG A 210 -23.29 42.77 -23.47
C ARG A 210 -24.41 43.36 -22.63
N GLU A 211 -24.73 42.74 -21.49
CA GLU A 211 -25.79 43.18 -20.58
C GLU A 211 -25.50 42.66 -19.16
N VAL A 212 -25.55 43.52 -18.14
CA VAL A 212 -25.56 43.14 -16.71
C VAL A 212 -26.99 43.20 -16.21
N GLY A 213 -27.51 42.09 -15.71
CA GLY A 213 -28.80 42.05 -15.05
C GLY A 213 -28.75 42.79 -13.71
N VAL A 214 -29.77 43.60 -13.45
CA VAL A 214 -29.95 44.35 -12.21
C VAL A 214 -31.39 44.21 -11.77
N ARG A 215 -31.59 43.75 -10.53
CA ARG A 215 -32.91 43.56 -9.92
C ARG A 215 -32.91 43.99 -8.45
N ILE A 216 -34.09 44.32 -7.93
CA ILE A 216 -34.27 44.65 -6.52
C ILE A 216 -35.44 43.86 -5.95
N GLY A 217 -35.19 43.16 -4.85
CA GLY A 217 -36.15 42.28 -4.19
C GLY A 217 -36.48 42.70 -2.75
N SER A 218 -37.66 42.32 -2.27
CA SER A 218 -38.04 42.41 -0.86
C SER A 218 -37.42 41.30 0.00
N THR A 219 -37.03 40.19 -0.64
CA THR A 219 -36.21 39.10 -0.08
C THR A 219 -35.01 38.84 -1.00
N ALA A 220 -33.99 38.14 -0.49
CA ALA A 220 -32.86 37.68 -1.31
C ALA A 220 -33.34 36.91 -2.56
N GLY A 221 -32.68 37.14 -3.70
CA GLY A 221 -32.96 36.53 -5.00
C GLY A 221 -34.18 37.10 -5.75
N ALA A 222 -35.07 37.83 -5.08
CA ALA A 222 -36.32 38.32 -5.67
C ALA A 222 -36.13 39.56 -6.58
N ALA A 223 -37.12 39.80 -7.45
CA ALA A 223 -37.16 40.93 -8.40
C ALA A 223 -38.48 41.71 -8.31
N ASP A 224 -39.14 41.70 -7.15
CA ASP A 224 -40.49 42.20 -6.95
C ASP A 224 -40.56 43.72 -6.70
N LEU A 225 -39.48 44.37 -6.26
CA LEU A 225 -39.41 45.83 -6.06
C LEU A 225 -38.88 46.57 -7.30
N LEU A 226 -37.93 45.96 -8.00
CA LEU A 226 -37.51 46.32 -9.35
C LEU A 226 -37.38 45.03 -10.14
N ALA A 227 -38.23 44.90 -11.17
CA ALA A 227 -38.14 43.80 -12.12
C ALA A 227 -36.74 43.72 -12.73
N ALA A 228 -36.29 42.52 -13.08
CA ALA A 228 -35.00 42.31 -13.71
C ALA A 228 -34.88 43.21 -14.96
N THR A 229 -33.83 44.02 -14.99
CA THR A 229 -33.50 44.89 -16.12
C THR A 229 -32.04 44.75 -16.47
N THR A 230 -31.70 44.86 -17.75
CA THR A 230 -30.32 44.81 -18.21
C THR A 230 -29.69 46.19 -18.27
N LYS A 231 -28.37 46.26 -18.06
CA LYS A 231 -27.55 47.48 -18.11
C LYS A 231 -26.26 47.23 -18.88
N THR A 232 -25.93 48.16 -19.76
CA THR A 232 -24.67 48.15 -20.53
C THR A 232 -23.61 48.98 -19.84
N ASN A 233 -22.41 49.07 -20.41
CA ASN A 233 -21.37 49.98 -19.93
C ASN A 233 -21.89 51.43 -19.78
N GLY A 234 -21.61 52.06 -18.63
CA GLY A 234 -22.05 53.41 -18.29
C GLY A 234 -22.68 53.55 -16.90
N THR A 235 -23.11 54.77 -16.56
CA THR A 235 -23.81 55.06 -15.30
C THR A 235 -25.31 55.07 -15.50
N HIS A 236 -26.02 54.33 -14.66
CA HIS A 236 -27.46 54.11 -14.72
C HIS A 236 -28.15 54.64 -13.46
N THR A 237 -29.40 55.06 -13.62
CA THR A 237 -30.25 55.51 -12.51
C THR A 237 -31.55 54.74 -12.54
N LEU A 238 -31.86 54.09 -11.43
CA LEU A 238 -33.00 53.19 -11.27
C LEU A 238 -33.84 53.65 -10.09
N ASN A 239 -35.16 53.67 -10.26
CA ASN A 239 -36.09 54.03 -9.21
C ASN A 239 -36.89 52.80 -8.78
N PHE A 240 -37.08 52.65 -7.47
CA PHE A 240 -37.82 51.56 -6.87
C PHE A 240 -38.44 52.03 -5.54
N THR A 241 -39.42 51.31 -5.02
CA THR A 241 -40.11 51.67 -3.76
C THR A 241 -40.07 50.48 -2.81
N PRO A 242 -39.16 50.45 -1.83
CA PRO A 242 -39.11 49.38 -0.83
C PRO A 242 -40.42 49.26 -0.06
N THR A 243 -40.93 48.06 0.12
CA THR A 243 -42.13 47.80 0.93
C THR A 243 -41.80 47.52 2.40
N ALA A 244 -40.53 47.30 2.72
CA ALA A 244 -40.01 47.01 4.06
C ALA A 244 -38.73 47.81 4.36
N ALA A 245 -38.24 47.71 5.60
CA ALA A 245 -37.02 48.38 6.05
C ALA A 245 -35.74 47.77 5.46
N ILE A 246 -35.80 46.55 4.90
CA ILE A 246 -34.70 45.87 4.22
C ILE A 246 -35.14 45.54 2.79
N PHE A 247 -34.24 45.71 1.84
CA PHE A 247 -34.37 45.29 0.45
C PHE A 247 -33.02 44.79 -0.08
N TYR A 248 -33.04 44.06 -1.18
CA TYR A 248 -31.87 43.37 -1.72
C TYR A 248 -31.60 43.85 -3.14
N LEU A 249 -30.42 44.40 -3.40
CA LEU A 249 -29.93 44.69 -4.75
C LEU A 249 -29.16 43.46 -5.25
N ARG A 250 -29.54 42.91 -6.40
CA ARG A 250 -28.78 41.84 -7.05
C ARG A 250 -28.30 42.29 -8.43
N VAL A 251 -27.07 41.92 -8.74
CA VAL A 251 -26.48 41.98 -10.07
C VAL A 251 -26.14 40.58 -10.56
N ASP A 252 -26.35 40.34 -11.85
CA ASP A 252 -26.04 39.08 -12.51
C ASP A 252 -25.42 39.33 -13.89
N TYR A 253 -24.52 38.45 -14.34
CA TYR A 253 -23.80 38.64 -15.60
C TYR A 253 -23.45 37.31 -16.27
N ASP A 254 -23.88 37.15 -17.53
CA ASP A 254 -23.73 35.94 -18.35
C ASP A 254 -22.81 36.15 -19.58
N GLY A 255 -22.07 37.26 -19.62
CA GLY A 255 -21.37 37.71 -20.81
C GLY A 255 -20.05 37.00 -21.12
N VAL A 256 -19.15 37.68 -21.83
CA VAL A 256 -17.89 37.09 -22.33
C VAL A 256 -16.64 37.72 -21.77
N GLU A 257 -16.74 38.87 -21.13
CA GLU A 257 -15.63 39.55 -20.48
C GLU A 257 -15.98 39.95 -19.06
N THR A 258 -15.00 40.06 -18.18
CA THR A 258 -15.19 40.58 -16.83
C THR A 258 -15.83 41.97 -16.81
N VAL A 259 -16.79 42.18 -15.91
CA VAL A 259 -17.49 43.46 -15.73
C VAL A 259 -17.48 43.85 -14.27
N THR A 260 -17.37 45.14 -14.00
CA THR A 260 -17.55 45.68 -12.64
C THR A 260 -18.91 46.37 -12.52
N ALA A 261 -19.57 46.19 -11.39
CA ALA A 261 -20.75 46.91 -10.98
C ALA A 261 -20.45 47.68 -9.69
N GLU A 262 -20.56 49.01 -9.73
CA GLU A 262 -20.31 49.90 -8.60
C GLU A 262 -21.56 50.68 -8.23
N VAL A 263 -22.00 50.55 -6.98
CA VAL A 263 -23.06 51.37 -6.39
C VAL A 263 -22.48 52.73 -6.04
N LEU A 264 -22.76 53.72 -6.89
CA LEU A 264 -22.37 55.11 -6.66
C LEU A 264 -23.23 55.80 -5.58
N GLY A 265 -24.36 55.19 -5.23
CA GLY A 265 -25.19 55.60 -4.10
C GLY A 265 -26.64 55.18 -4.23
N ILE A 266 -27.29 54.99 -3.08
CA ILE A 266 -28.73 54.80 -2.96
C ILE A 266 -29.28 55.95 -2.12
N SER A 267 -30.27 56.67 -2.63
CA SER A 267 -30.78 57.88 -2.00
C SER A 267 -32.30 57.89 -1.90
N VAL A 268 -32.80 58.52 -0.83
CA VAL A 268 -34.22 58.77 -0.59
C VAL A 268 -34.37 60.19 -0.04
N SER A 269 -35.40 60.91 -0.48
CA SER A 269 -35.65 62.27 0.01
C SER A 269 -36.16 62.24 1.45
N GLY A 270 -35.45 62.88 2.37
CA GLY A 270 -35.88 63.06 3.77
C GLY A 270 -35.64 61.87 4.69
N GLY A 271 -34.86 60.86 4.26
CA GLY A 271 -34.48 59.71 5.08
C GLY A 271 -33.05 59.26 4.81
N SER A 272 -32.71 58.06 5.28
CA SER A 272 -31.41 57.44 5.09
C SER A 272 -31.53 56.04 4.50
N VAL A 273 -30.45 55.63 3.83
CA VAL A 273 -30.24 54.27 3.34
C VAL A 273 -28.85 53.86 3.78
N ASP A 274 -28.74 52.72 4.44
CA ASP A 274 -27.48 52.12 4.80
C ASP A 274 -27.23 50.93 3.86
N GLN A 275 -26.11 51.01 3.17
CA GLN A 275 -25.63 50.01 2.22
C GLN A 275 -24.88 48.91 2.97
N GLY A 276 -25.21 47.64 2.71
CA GLY A 276 -24.49 46.48 3.23
C GLY A 276 -23.27 46.12 2.39
N GLU A 277 -22.77 44.90 2.59
CA GLU A 277 -21.67 44.33 1.81
C GLU A 277 -22.21 43.43 0.69
N TRP A 278 -21.39 43.19 -0.32
CA TRP A 278 -21.69 42.22 -1.36
C TRP A 278 -21.55 40.81 -0.79
N THR A 279 -22.58 39.98 -1.00
CA THR A 279 -22.69 38.58 -0.59
C THR A 279 -23.27 37.74 -1.72
N ASP A 280 -23.27 36.42 -1.56
CA ASP A 280 -24.12 35.53 -2.35
C ASP A 280 -25.59 35.56 -1.88
N GLU A 281 -26.41 34.61 -2.36
CA GLU A 281 -27.83 34.51 -1.97
C GLU A 281 -28.04 33.91 -0.56
N THR A 282 -27.05 33.21 0.01
CA THR A 282 -27.10 32.67 1.38
C THR A 282 -26.59 33.66 2.43
N GLY A 283 -25.90 34.71 2.00
CA GLY A 283 -25.37 35.78 2.85
C GLY A 283 -23.89 35.61 3.20
N ASP A 284 -23.19 34.70 2.51
CA ASP A 284 -21.74 34.50 2.62
C ASP A 284 -21.00 35.38 1.61
N GLU A 285 -19.66 35.45 1.65
CA GLU A 285 -18.93 36.21 0.62
C GLU A 285 -19.27 35.71 -0.79
N PRO A 286 -19.32 36.60 -1.81
CA PRO A 286 -19.68 36.20 -3.16
C PRO A 286 -18.78 35.07 -3.68
N ASP A 287 -19.40 34.10 -4.35
CA ASP A 287 -18.72 32.92 -4.90
C ASP A 287 -17.70 33.32 -5.99
N TRP A 288 -16.81 32.41 -6.44
CA TRP A 288 -15.72 32.67 -7.41
C TRP A 288 -16.12 33.36 -8.73
N ALA A 289 -17.42 33.43 -9.04
CA ALA A 289 -18.00 34.16 -10.16
C ALA A 289 -18.24 35.66 -9.94
N ALA A 290 -18.11 36.11 -8.70
CA ALA A 290 -18.17 37.50 -8.32
C ALA A 290 -17.14 37.80 -7.21
N THR A 291 -16.47 38.94 -7.25
CA THR A 291 -15.51 39.32 -6.20
C THR A 291 -15.84 40.72 -5.69
N ALA A 292 -16.10 40.84 -4.38
CA ALA A 292 -16.27 42.13 -3.74
C ALA A 292 -14.92 42.88 -3.73
N LEU A 293 -14.80 43.92 -4.56
CA LEU A 293 -13.61 44.78 -4.58
C LEU A 293 -13.66 45.82 -3.45
N SER A 294 -14.86 46.17 -3.01
CA SER A 294 -15.16 47.01 -1.85
C SER A 294 -16.62 46.84 -1.42
N SER A 295 -17.06 47.52 -0.37
CA SER A 295 -18.48 47.53 0.03
C SER A 295 -19.43 48.10 -1.05
N SER A 296 -18.89 48.85 -2.03
CA SER A 296 -19.69 49.43 -3.11
C SER A 296 -19.42 48.85 -4.49
N GLN A 297 -18.39 48.05 -4.68
CA GLN A 297 -17.97 47.57 -5.99
C GLN A 297 -17.79 46.06 -6.00
N VAL A 298 -18.38 45.41 -6.99
CA VAL A 298 -18.23 43.98 -7.27
C VAL A 298 -17.75 43.78 -8.70
N GLU A 299 -16.82 42.85 -8.89
CA GLU A 299 -16.43 42.32 -10.19
C GLU A 299 -17.25 41.06 -10.47
N LEU A 300 -17.78 40.89 -11.68
CA LEU A 300 -18.55 39.74 -12.15
C LEU A 300 -17.80 39.10 -13.32
N ARG A 301 -17.59 37.79 -13.28
CA ARG A 301 -16.76 37.05 -14.23
C ARG A 301 -17.61 36.01 -14.98
N PRO A 302 -17.45 35.86 -16.31
CA PRO A 302 -18.13 34.82 -17.07
C PRO A 302 -17.34 33.52 -16.97
N LEU A 303 -18.00 32.44 -16.58
CA LEU A 303 -17.28 31.22 -16.24
C LEU A 303 -17.90 30.00 -16.88
N PHE A 304 -17.02 29.09 -17.33
CA PHE A 304 -17.41 27.83 -17.93
C PHE A 304 -17.42 26.72 -16.88
N ARG A 305 -18.57 26.06 -16.74
CA ARG A 305 -18.71 24.78 -16.06
C ARG A 305 -19.52 23.86 -16.98
N GLY A 306 -19.14 22.59 -17.10
CA GLY A 306 -19.81 21.63 -17.99
C GLY A 306 -19.01 21.33 -19.27
N GLU A 307 -19.68 20.76 -20.28
CA GLU A 307 -19.01 20.17 -21.45
C GLU A 307 -18.77 21.19 -22.59
N TYR A 308 -17.51 21.51 -22.85
CA TYR A 308 -17.12 22.42 -23.94
C TYR A 308 -16.10 21.78 -24.87
N ASP A 309 -16.23 22.07 -26.16
CA ASP A 309 -15.22 21.70 -27.14
C ASP A 309 -13.96 22.56 -26.97
N VAL A 310 -12.80 21.92 -27.01
CA VAL A 310 -11.48 22.55 -26.93
C VAL A 310 -10.75 22.30 -28.24
N THR A 311 -10.27 23.38 -28.86
CA THR A 311 -9.51 23.33 -30.12
C THR A 311 -8.04 23.65 -29.86
N ALA A 312 -7.14 22.77 -30.30
CA ALA A 312 -5.71 23.01 -30.34
C ALA A 312 -5.28 23.61 -31.69
N SER A 313 -4.26 24.47 -31.70
CA SER A 313 -3.75 25.08 -32.94
C SER A 313 -2.90 24.13 -33.81
N ALA A 314 -2.57 22.94 -33.32
CA ALA A 314 -1.87 21.87 -34.02
C ALA A 314 -2.24 20.50 -33.41
N ASP A 315 -1.84 19.41 -34.08
CA ASP A 315 -2.05 18.04 -33.60
C ASP A 315 -1.44 17.85 -32.20
N LEU A 316 -2.30 17.54 -31.22
CA LEU A 316 -1.97 17.43 -29.80
C LEU A 316 -2.63 16.23 -29.11
N PHE A 317 -3.88 15.95 -29.48
CA PHE A 317 -4.73 14.96 -28.82
C PHE A 317 -4.73 13.62 -29.54
N GLU A 318 -4.91 12.55 -28.78
CA GLU A 318 -5.14 11.19 -29.26
C GLU A 318 -6.42 10.61 -28.64
N ALA A 319 -7.01 9.57 -29.26
CA ALA A 319 -8.22 8.94 -28.72
C ALA A 319 -8.02 8.38 -27.29
N SER A 320 -6.79 8.02 -26.93
CA SER A 320 -6.38 7.59 -25.59
C SER A 320 -6.29 8.71 -24.55
N ASP A 321 -6.52 9.98 -24.93
CA ASP A 321 -6.59 11.09 -23.98
C ASP A 321 -7.98 11.26 -23.35
N VAL A 322 -9.00 10.47 -23.73
CA VAL A 322 -10.29 10.47 -23.02
C VAL A 322 -10.08 10.03 -21.55
N GLY A 323 -10.66 10.78 -20.62
CA GLY A 323 -10.48 10.67 -19.17
C GLY A 323 -9.30 11.48 -18.63
N ARG A 324 -8.40 11.98 -19.49
CA ARG A 324 -7.22 12.73 -19.07
C ARG A 324 -7.61 14.14 -18.60
N PRO A 325 -7.09 14.61 -17.45
CA PRO A 325 -7.33 15.98 -17.03
C PRO A 325 -6.58 16.97 -17.92
N VAL A 326 -7.13 18.17 -18.07
CA VAL A 326 -6.51 19.30 -18.76
C VAL A 326 -6.64 20.54 -17.87
N ARG A 327 -5.57 21.32 -17.82
CA ARG A 327 -5.52 22.60 -17.09
C ARG A 327 -5.17 23.69 -18.07
N LEU A 328 -5.83 24.84 -18.00
CA LEU A 328 -5.43 26.01 -18.77
C LEU A 328 -5.52 27.28 -17.94
N LEU A 329 -4.60 28.20 -18.20
CA LEU A 329 -4.57 29.53 -17.61
C LEU A 329 -5.05 30.53 -18.64
N ALA A 330 -6.10 31.26 -18.30
CA ALA A 330 -6.62 32.35 -19.11
C ALA A 330 -6.87 33.59 -18.24
N ASP A 331 -6.49 34.76 -18.77
CA ASP A 331 -6.20 36.02 -18.05
C ASP A 331 -5.32 35.82 -16.80
N ARG A 332 -5.91 35.43 -15.67
CA ARG A 332 -5.24 35.27 -14.36
C ARG A 332 -5.58 34.00 -13.60
N LEU A 333 -6.55 33.19 -14.05
CA LEU A 333 -7.03 32.03 -13.30
C LEU A 333 -6.75 30.72 -14.03
N TRP A 334 -6.25 29.73 -13.28
CA TRP A 334 -6.24 28.35 -13.70
C TRP A 334 -7.65 27.78 -13.61
N GLY A 335 -8.10 27.13 -14.68
CA GLY A 335 -9.22 26.21 -14.63
C GLY A 335 -8.82 24.82 -15.10
N TRP A 336 -9.62 23.84 -14.70
CA TRP A 336 -9.36 22.43 -14.98
C TRP A 336 -10.64 21.66 -15.35
N GLY A 337 -10.45 20.63 -16.16
CA GLY A 337 -11.52 19.74 -16.59
C GLY A 337 -10.97 18.40 -17.05
N ARG A 338 -11.87 17.49 -17.42
CA ARG A 338 -11.52 16.17 -17.96
C ARG A 338 -12.00 16.01 -19.38
N ILE A 339 -11.17 15.45 -20.24
CA ILE A 339 -11.56 15.14 -21.62
C ILE A 339 -12.61 14.04 -21.61
N THR A 340 -13.81 14.30 -22.12
CA THR A 340 -14.92 13.33 -22.20
C THR A 340 -15.05 12.71 -23.59
N ALA A 341 -14.62 13.41 -24.64
CA ALA A 341 -14.65 12.90 -26.02
C ALA A 341 -13.46 13.36 -26.87
N TYR A 342 -13.07 12.50 -27.82
CA TYR A 342 -12.06 12.81 -28.86
C TYR A 342 -12.74 12.95 -30.21
N ALA A 343 -12.56 14.09 -30.87
CA ALA A 343 -13.09 14.34 -32.22
C ALA A 343 -12.00 14.28 -33.30
N ALA A 344 -10.84 14.89 -33.04
CA ALA A 344 -9.70 14.93 -33.95
C ALA A 344 -8.39 15.22 -33.20
N ALA A 345 -7.24 15.11 -33.87
CA ALA A 345 -5.94 15.42 -33.27
C ALA A 345 -5.85 16.86 -32.74
N THR A 346 -6.71 17.76 -33.22
CA THR A 346 -6.82 19.16 -32.82
C THR A 346 -8.08 19.47 -32.00
N GLN A 347 -8.94 18.50 -31.70
CA GLN A 347 -10.26 18.77 -31.12
C GLN A 347 -10.73 17.68 -30.15
N VAL A 348 -11.10 18.09 -28.94
CA VAL A 348 -11.67 17.25 -27.89
C VAL A 348 -12.84 17.96 -27.22
N THR A 349 -13.70 17.23 -26.51
CA THR A 349 -14.69 17.78 -25.59
C THR A 349 -14.21 17.59 -24.17
N VAL A 350 -14.35 18.62 -23.34
CA VAL A 350 -13.86 18.67 -21.95
C VAL A 350 -15.01 19.06 -21.03
N ASP A 351 -15.23 18.28 -19.99
CA ASP A 351 -16.09 18.63 -18.87
C ASP A 351 -15.29 19.46 -17.85
N TRP A 352 -15.54 20.77 -17.82
CA TRP A 352 -14.86 21.73 -16.96
C TRP A 352 -15.50 21.75 -15.57
N GLN A 353 -14.72 21.38 -14.56
CA GLN A 353 -15.15 21.31 -13.16
C GLN A 353 -14.85 22.62 -12.44
N GLU A 354 -13.69 23.22 -12.71
CA GLU A 354 -13.37 24.59 -12.36
C GLU A 354 -13.17 25.43 -13.62
N PRO A 355 -13.67 26.66 -13.61
CA PRO A 355 -13.65 27.53 -14.77
C PRO A 355 -12.25 27.99 -15.15
N ALA A 356 -12.00 28.11 -16.44
CA ALA A 356 -10.95 28.97 -16.94
C ALA A 356 -11.60 30.07 -17.80
N ASP A 357 -10.98 31.24 -17.93
CA ASP A 357 -11.41 32.32 -18.84
C ASP A 357 -11.12 31.98 -20.34
N GLY A 358 -11.36 30.74 -20.75
CA GLY A 358 -10.80 30.08 -21.94
C GLY A 358 -11.27 30.56 -23.32
N LYS A 359 -11.88 31.75 -23.43
CA LYS A 359 -12.38 32.29 -24.72
C LYS A 359 -11.24 32.73 -25.65
N ALA A 360 -10.12 33.17 -25.09
CA ALA A 360 -8.91 33.47 -25.85
C ALA A 360 -8.00 32.25 -25.97
N ALA A 361 -7.37 32.08 -27.14
CA ALA A 361 -6.36 31.05 -27.33
C ALA A 361 -5.16 31.31 -26.40
N THR A 362 -4.75 30.31 -25.62
CA THR A 362 -3.64 30.39 -24.65
C THR A 362 -2.63 29.28 -24.88
N ASP A 363 -1.34 29.58 -24.77
CA ASP A 363 -0.25 28.59 -24.72
C ASP A 363 0.07 28.14 -23.28
N ASN A 364 -0.57 28.74 -22.27
CA ASN A 364 -0.42 28.37 -20.86
C ASN A 364 -1.41 27.26 -20.50
N TRP A 365 -1.04 26.03 -20.83
CA TRP A 365 -1.84 24.85 -20.51
C TRP A 365 -0.97 23.68 -20.06
N ARG A 366 -1.63 22.70 -19.42
CA ARG A 366 -1.05 21.43 -18.99
C ARG A 366 -2.01 20.31 -19.34
N LEU A 367 -1.45 19.18 -19.80
CA LEU A 367 -2.19 17.92 -19.87
C LEU A 367 -1.89 17.08 -18.64
N GLY A 368 -2.83 16.26 -18.21
CA GLY A 368 -2.70 15.35 -17.08
C GLY A 368 -1.48 14.43 -17.23
N ALA A 369 -0.82 14.11 -16.13
CA ALA A 369 0.32 13.19 -16.15
C ALA A 369 -0.12 11.72 -16.25
N TRP A 370 -1.36 11.41 -15.85
CA TRP A 370 -1.93 10.06 -15.87
C TRP A 370 -2.96 9.93 -16.98
N SER A 371 -2.82 8.90 -17.80
CA SER A 371 -3.72 8.55 -18.90
C SER A 371 -3.30 7.21 -19.51
N GLU A 372 -4.15 6.63 -20.36
CA GLU A 372 -3.80 5.47 -21.19
C GLU A 372 -2.54 5.72 -22.03
N ARG A 373 -2.27 6.97 -22.41
CA ARG A 373 -1.09 7.35 -23.20
C ARG A 373 0.20 7.47 -22.39
N THR A 374 0.12 7.95 -21.16
CA THR A 374 1.30 8.28 -20.32
C THR A 374 1.49 7.33 -19.14
N GLY A 375 0.60 6.35 -19.00
CA GLY A 375 0.55 5.40 -17.91
C GLY A 375 0.15 6.04 -16.58
N TRP A 376 0.13 5.21 -15.55
CA TRP A 376 -0.29 5.51 -14.19
C TRP A 376 0.85 5.27 -13.21
N PRO A 377 0.71 5.62 -11.93
CA PRO A 377 1.70 5.24 -10.93
C PRO A 377 1.86 3.72 -10.83
N ARG A 378 3.11 3.30 -10.63
CA ARG A 378 3.47 1.91 -10.36
C ARG A 378 3.30 1.55 -8.88
N THR A 379 3.50 2.53 -8.00
CA THR A 379 3.54 2.34 -6.56
C THR A 379 2.93 3.54 -5.86
N GLY A 380 2.37 3.32 -4.68
CA GLY A 380 1.91 4.36 -3.78
C GLY A 380 2.45 4.17 -2.36
N LEU A 381 2.27 5.19 -1.52
CA LEU A 381 2.56 5.17 -0.08
C LEU A 381 1.71 6.24 0.61
N ASP A 382 0.98 5.87 1.66
CA ASP A 382 0.40 6.84 2.58
C ASP A 382 1.46 7.32 3.57
N LEU A 383 1.73 8.63 3.59
CA LEU A 383 2.66 9.24 4.54
C LEU A 383 2.44 10.75 4.65
N ASP A 384 2.43 11.25 5.88
CA ASP A 384 2.33 12.70 6.19
C ASP A 384 1.06 13.33 5.61
N GLU A 385 -0.07 12.62 5.77
CA GLU A 385 -1.40 13.03 5.28
C GLU A 385 -1.44 13.26 3.76
N ARG A 386 -0.61 12.53 3.01
CA ARG A 386 -0.53 12.61 1.55
C ARG A 386 -0.39 11.21 0.96
N MET A 387 -1.06 10.97 -0.17
CA MET A 387 -0.79 9.80 -1.01
C MET A 387 0.39 10.11 -1.92
N TRP A 388 1.54 9.51 -1.62
CA TRP A 388 2.72 9.55 -2.45
C TRP A 388 2.61 8.54 -3.58
N THR A 389 3.10 8.89 -4.77
CA THR A 389 3.03 8.06 -5.98
C THR A 389 4.30 8.17 -6.81
N GLY A 390 4.62 7.14 -7.58
CA GLY A 390 5.77 7.20 -8.49
C GLY A 390 5.84 6.07 -9.51
N GLY A 391 6.82 6.18 -10.41
CA GLY A 391 7.20 5.09 -11.32
C GLY A 391 6.33 4.94 -12.55
N ARG A 392 5.61 5.99 -12.95
CA ARG A 392 4.76 5.96 -14.14
C ARG A 392 5.59 5.81 -15.43
N PRO A 393 5.12 5.05 -16.44
CA PRO A 393 5.83 4.87 -17.71
C PRO A 393 6.23 6.18 -18.40
N GLY A 394 5.34 7.17 -18.49
CA GLY A 394 5.60 8.47 -19.11
C GLY A 394 6.40 9.46 -18.24
N GLY A 395 6.90 9.02 -17.09
CA GLY A 395 7.62 9.82 -16.11
C GLY A 395 8.31 8.92 -15.08
N PRO A 396 9.23 8.03 -15.51
CA PRO A 396 9.71 6.93 -14.68
C PRO A 396 10.49 7.40 -13.46
N ASN A 397 11.09 8.60 -13.52
CA ASN A 397 11.83 9.22 -12.43
C ASN A 397 11.03 10.26 -11.63
N GLN A 398 9.73 10.41 -11.91
CA GLN A 398 8.87 11.34 -11.19
C GLN A 398 8.31 10.69 -9.92
N VAL A 399 8.32 11.46 -8.84
CA VAL A 399 7.61 11.13 -7.60
C VAL A 399 6.78 12.34 -7.22
N GLY A 400 5.51 12.11 -6.93
CA GLY A 400 4.59 13.15 -6.50
C GLY A 400 3.77 12.73 -5.29
N ALA A 401 3.02 13.67 -4.73
CA ALA A 401 2.10 13.42 -3.63
C ALA A 401 0.87 14.33 -3.74
N THR A 402 -0.27 13.89 -3.22
CA THR A 402 -1.51 14.67 -3.20
C THR A 402 -1.35 15.95 -2.39
N VAL A 403 -2.31 16.86 -2.51
CA VAL A 403 -2.50 17.97 -1.56
C VAL A 403 -2.62 17.37 -0.14
N ALA A 404 -2.04 18.05 0.85
CA ALA A 404 -2.11 17.58 2.24
C ALA A 404 -3.55 17.45 2.69
N GLN A 405 -3.90 16.33 3.33
CA GLN A 405 -5.24 15.96 3.81
C GLN A 405 -6.32 15.81 2.72
N ASP A 406 -6.03 16.19 1.47
CA ASP A 406 -6.92 16.02 0.33
C ASP A 406 -6.34 15.02 -0.68
N TYR A 407 -6.70 13.75 -0.47
CA TYR A 407 -6.33 12.63 -1.34
C TYR A 407 -7.02 12.67 -2.72
N GLY A 408 -8.01 13.54 -2.89
CA GLY A 408 -8.74 13.77 -4.13
C GLY A 408 -8.08 14.78 -5.05
N SER A 409 -7.05 15.53 -4.59
CA SER A 409 -6.44 16.58 -5.39
C SER A 409 -4.93 16.42 -5.53
N MET A 410 -4.42 16.76 -6.72
CA MET A 410 -2.99 16.90 -7.00
C MET A 410 -2.69 18.26 -7.65
N ALA A 411 -3.40 19.31 -7.19
CA ALA A 411 -3.30 20.67 -7.70
C ALA A 411 -1.89 21.23 -7.48
N PRO A 412 -1.19 21.71 -8.53
CA PRO A 412 0.15 22.26 -8.40
C PRO A 412 0.19 23.74 -7.97
N THR A 413 -0.93 24.46 -8.10
CA THR A 413 -1.12 25.86 -7.71
C THR A 413 -2.57 26.05 -7.27
N THR A 414 -2.85 27.12 -6.52
CA THR A 414 -4.22 27.65 -6.39
C THR A 414 -4.74 28.16 -7.75
N PRO A 415 -6.05 28.46 -7.87
CA PRO A 415 -6.61 29.09 -9.07
C PRO A 415 -5.89 30.39 -9.44
N ASP A 416 -5.49 31.19 -8.46
CA ASP A 416 -4.72 32.45 -8.63
C ASP A 416 -3.23 32.25 -8.98
N ASN A 417 -2.84 31.00 -9.29
CA ASN A 417 -1.47 30.62 -9.65
C ASN A 417 -0.45 30.83 -8.51
N ASP A 418 -0.92 30.85 -7.26
CA ASP A 418 -0.06 30.83 -6.08
C ASP A 418 0.35 29.40 -5.71
N VAL A 419 1.53 29.25 -5.09
CA VAL A 419 2.05 27.97 -4.62
C VAL A 419 2.07 27.98 -3.10
N ASP A 420 1.00 27.47 -2.51
CA ASP A 420 0.88 27.28 -1.07
C ASP A 420 1.66 26.02 -0.61
N ASP A 421 2.01 25.98 0.67
CA ASP A 421 2.87 24.94 1.24
C ASP A 421 2.22 23.54 1.19
N ASP A 422 0.90 23.47 1.30
CA ASP A 422 0.09 22.25 1.40
C ASP A 422 -0.29 21.64 0.04
N LEU A 423 -0.08 22.38 -1.07
CA LEU A 423 -0.36 21.91 -2.42
C LEU A 423 0.42 20.64 -2.81
N ALA A 424 0.04 20.06 -3.95
CA ALA A 424 0.60 18.80 -4.42
C ALA A 424 2.11 18.89 -4.68
N LEU A 425 2.77 17.76 -4.50
CA LEU A 425 4.20 17.60 -4.77
C LEU A 425 4.35 16.91 -6.12
N ASP A 426 5.26 17.41 -6.97
CA ASP A 426 5.71 16.71 -8.18
C ASP A 426 7.18 17.05 -8.45
N GLN A 427 8.05 16.06 -8.24
CA GLN A 427 9.50 16.26 -8.23
C GLN A 427 10.22 15.13 -8.96
N PRO A 428 11.08 15.45 -9.95
CA PRO A 428 11.91 14.43 -10.60
C PRO A 428 13.06 14.02 -9.70
N LEU A 429 13.37 12.74 -9.54
CA LEU A 429 14.62 12.34 -8.89
C LEU A 429 15.83 12.92 -9.65
N THR A 430 16.64 13.74 -8.96
CA THR A 430 17.78 14.47 -9.57
C THR A 430 19.11 14.08 -8.94
N GLY A 431 20.17 14.07 -9.76
CA GLY A 431 21.51 13.68 -9.33
C GLY A 431 21.67 12.16 -9.22
N GLY A 432 22.89 11.65 -9.35
CA GLY A 432 23.17 10.22 -9.47
C GLY A 432 24.23 10.02 -10.57
N GLY A 433 25.27 9.25 -10.29
CA GLY A 433 26.43 9.12 -11.18
C GLY A 433 26.07 8.71 -12.62
N SER A 434 26.86 9.19 -13.56
CA SER A 434 26.75 9.15 -15.03
C SER A 434 26.74 7.75 -15.69
N GLN A 435 26.31 6.68 -15.01
CA GLN A 435 26.43 5.29 -15.48
C GLN A 435 25.08 4.55 -15.63
N ALA A 436 23.97 5.09 -15.15
CA ALA A 436 22.64 4.52 -15.36
C ALA A 436 21.74 5.62 -15.94
N GLY A 437 20.86 5.28 -16.88
CA GLY A 437 19.88 6.22 -17.42
C GLY A 437 18.95 6.79 -16.35
N LEU A 438 17.87 7.45 -16.78
CA LEU A 438 16.88 8.02 -15.86
C LEU A 438 16.42 6.97 -14.81
N PRO A 439 16.53 7.25 -13.49
CA PRO A 439 16.18 6.28 -12.46
C PRO A 439 14.69 5.98 -12.53
N THR A 440 14.32 4.72 -12.76
CA THR A 440 12.91 4.31 -12.73
C THR A 440 12.53 3.98 -11.31
N VAL A 441 11.53 4.66 -10.76
CA VAL A 441 10.96 4.40 -9.44
C VAL A 441 10.22 3.06 -9.47
N LEU A 442 10.52 2.22 -8.48
CA LEU A 442 9.96 0.88 -8.35
C LEU A 442 9.06 0.75 -7.13
N TRP A 443 9.46 1.36 -6.00
CA TRP A 443 8.71 1.36 -4.75
C TRP A 443 9.03 2.60 -3.92
N LEU A 444 8.13 2.91 -2.99
CA LEU A 444 8.25 3.96 -1.98
C LEU A 444 8.19 3.33 -0.59
N ALA A 445 8.91 3.90 0.38
CA ALA A 445 8.86 3.45 1.76
C ALA A 445 9.04 4.62 2.74
N PRO A 446 8.37 4.60 3.91
CA PRO A 446 8.57 5.61 4.94
C PRO A 446 9.89 5.36 5.68
N ALA A 447 10.64 6.42 6.00
CA ALA A 447 11.90 6.33 6.72
C ALA A 447 12.18 7.58 7.58
N GLY A 448 11.54 7.68 8.74
CA GLY A 448 11.59 8.90 9.56
C GLY A 448 11.02 10.08 8.78
N ASP A 449 11.76 11.19 8.72
CA ASP A 449 11.38 12.41 7.99
C ASP A 449 11.63 12.33 6.47
N TYR A 450 11.85 11.13 5.95
CA TYR A 450 12.16 10.89 4.54
C TYR A 450 11.19 9.91 3.90
N VAL A 451 10.94 10.09 2.61
CA VAL A 451 10.45 9.02 1.74
C VAL A 451 11.66 8.36 1.10
N LEU A 452 11.91 7.09 1.39
CA LEU A 452 12.88 6.29 0.64
C LEU A 452 12.27 5.84 -0.68
N VAL A 453 13.07 5.95 -1.74
CA VAL A 453 12.64 5.62 -3.09
C VAL A 453 13.58 4.59 -3.67
N GLY A 454 13.05 3.39 -3.92
CA GLY A 454 13.76 2.34 -4.61
C GLY A 454 13.73 2.56 -6.11
N THR A 455 14.90 2.56 -6.74
CA THR A 455 14.99 2.75 -8.19
C THR A 455 15.91 1.74 -8.87
N THR A 456 15.77 1.62 -10.18
CA THR A 456 16.68 0.84 -11.03
C THR A 456 18.14 1.30 -10.97
N ALA A 457 18.40 2.53 -10.50
CA ALA A 457 19.73 3.14 -10.37
C ALA A 457 20.24 3.21 -8.91
N GLY A 458 19.52 2.61 -7.96
CA GLY A 458 19.86 2.63 -6.54
C GLY A 458 18.83 3.35 -5.67
N LEU A 459 19.16 3.54 -4.40
CA LEU A 459 18.29 4.23 -3.45
C LEU A 459 18.38 5.75 -3.61
N TYR A 460 17.21 6.38 -3.57
CA TYR A 460 17.02 7.81 -3.44
C TYR A 460 16.25 8.11 -2.16
N ARG A 461 16.28 9.37 -1.73
CA ARG A 461 15.45 9.89 -0.66
C ARG A 461 14.77 11.18 -1.11
N ILE A 462 13.55 11.39 -0.66
CA ILE A 462 12.86 12.66 -0.73
C ILE A 462 12.85 13.27 0.67
N THR A 463 13.17 14.55 0.74
CA THR A 463 13.17 15.33 1.98
C THR A 463 12.49 16.66 1.73
N GLY A 464 11.73 17.11 2.72
CA GLY A 464 11.24 18.48 2.81
C GLY A 464 12.34 19.45 3.24
N SER A 465 12.10 20.75 3.03
CA SER A 465 12.91 21.80 3.66
C SER A 465 12.56 21.86 5.15
N ASP A 466 13.56 21.90 6.02
CA ASP A 466 13.39 21.88 7.49
C ASP A 466 12.62 20.67 8.06
N GLY A 467 12.58 19.56 7.31
CA GLY A 467 11.92 18.32 7.73
C GLY A 467 10.41 18.27 7.46
N VAL A 468 9.86 19.25 6.72
CA VAL A 468 8.42 19.28 6.38
C VAL A 468 8.24 19.22 4.86
N PHE A 469 7.39 18.31 4.38
CA PHE A 469 7.10 18.19 2.95
C PHE A 469 6.16 19.32 2.50
N LYS A 470 6.63 20.12 1.55
CA LYS A 470 5.93 21.29 1.03
C LYS A 470 6.10 21.39 -0.48
N ALA A 471 5.10 21.95 -1.18
CA ALA A 471 5.14 22.13 -2.63
C ALA A 471 6.40 22.90 -3.07
N GLY A 472 6.79 23.91 -2.29
CA GLY A 472 8.12 24.53 -2.35
C GLY A 472 9.13 23.84 -1.43
N GLY A 473 10.28 23.43 -1.97
CA GLY A 473 11.43 23.01 -1.15
C GLY A 473 11.55 21.51 -0.86
N THR A 474 10.68 20.69 -1.44
CA THR A 474 10.86 19.22 -1.44
C THR A 474 11.85 18.79 -2.52
N ASN A 475 12.81 17.94 -2.15
CA ASN A 475 13.90 17.53 -3.05
C ASN A 475 14.15 16.03 -3.02
N GLY A 476 14.23 15.43 -4.21
CA GLY A 476 14.64 14.03 -4.42
C GLY A 476 16.12 13.93 -4.77
N LYS A 477 16.92 13.28 -3.90
CA LYS A 477 18.38 13.15 -4.04
C LYS A 477 18.85 11.70 -3.87
N PRO A 478 20.02 11.35 -4.43
CA PRO A 478 20.67 10.06 -4.18
C PRO A 478 20.85 9.79 -2.69
N ALA A 479 20.66 8.53 -2.30
CA ALA A 479 20.88 8.03 -0.96
C ALA A 479 21.98 6.96 -0.96
N ALA A 480 21.76 5.81 -1.62
CA ALA A 480 22.74 4.74 -1.78
C ALA A 480 22.67 4.14 -3.20
N THR A 481 23.35 4.79 -4.15
CA THR A 481 23.23 4.47 -5.59
C THR A 481 23.92 3.18 -6.02
N TRP A 482 24.72 2.55 -5.14
CA TRP A 482 25.37 1.27 -5.43
C TRP A 482 24.46 0.05 -5.19
N ALA A 483 23.30 0.26 -4.55
CA ALA A 483 22.33 -0.79 -4.22
C ALA A 483 21.04 -0.64 -5.07
N PRO A 484 21.06 -1.02 -6.37
CA PRO A 484 19.89 -0.94 -7.23
C PRO A 484 18.77 -1.87 -6.73
N SER A 485 17.55 -1.34 -6.69
CA SER A 485 16.39 -2.05 -6.17
C SER A 485 15.79 -3.03 -7.18
N GLY A 486 15.21 -4.11 -6.66
CA GLY A 486 14.23 -4.94 -7.37
C GLY A 486 12.83 -4.33 -7.29
N PRO A 487 11.87 -4.86 -8.07
CA PRO A 487 10.51 -4.29 -8.14
C PRO A 487 9.63 -4.66 -6.95
N ALA A 488 9.94 -5.71 -6.19
CA ALA A 488 9.12 -6.14 -5.06
C ALA A 488 8.97 -5.04 -4.00
N GLU A 489 7.77 -4.92 -3.43
CA GLU A 489 7.49 -4.01 -2.34
C GLU A 489 8.47 -4.24 -1.16
N PRO A 490 9.06 -3.16 -0.62
CA PRO A 490 9.90 -3.25 0.55
C PRO A 490 9.04 -3.48 1.79
N VAL A 491 9.66 -3.96 2.86
CA VAL A 491 8.99 -4.08 4.15
C VAL A 491 9.74 -3.31 5.21
N ARG A 492 9.00 -2.73 6.15
CA ARG A 492 9.59 -2.01 7.26
C ARG A 492 9.78 -2.95 8.45
N GLY A 493 11.04 -3.16 8.83
CA GLY A 493 11.41 -3.89 10.04
C GLY A 493 11.89 -2.92 11.11
N GLY A 494 11.02 -2.61 12.08
CA GLY A 494 11.30 -1.57 13.07
C GLY A 494 11.50 -0.19 12.41
N ASN A 495 12.71 0.38 12.55
CA ASN A 495 13.05 1.69 11.97
C ASN A 495 13.82 1.60 10.65
N GLU A 496 13.91 0.42 10.05
CA GLU A 496 14.74 0.18 8.86
C GLU A 496 13.88 -0.40 7.74
N THR A 497 14.22 -0.06 6.50
CA THR A 497 13.54 -0.59 5.31
C THR A 497 14.34 -1.76 4.76
N LEU A 498 13.72 -2.93 4.69
CA LEU A 498 14.27 -4.10 4.01
C LEU A 498 13.77 -4.13 2.57
N PHE A 499 14.67 -4.36 1.62
CA PHE A 499 14.32 -4.42 0.21
C PHE A 499 15.20 -5.41 -0.56
N ILE A 500 14.62 -6.00 -1.58
CA ILE A 500 15.31 -6.95 -2.46
C ILE A 500 16.10 -6.16 -3.50
N GLY A 501 17.35 -6.54 -3.74
CA GLY A 501 18.19 -5.97 -4.80
C GLY A 501 17.73 -6.37 -6.21
N ARG A 502 18.13 -5.62 -7.23
CA ARG A 502 17.70 -5.78 -8.63
C ARG A 502 17.77 -7.21 -9.17
N THR A 503 18.74 -8.00 -8.72
CA THR A 503 18.96 -9.37 -9.24
C THR A 503 18.16 -10.44 -8.48
N GLY A 504 17.59 -10.08 -7.33
CA GLY A 504 17.04 -11.01 -6.34
C GLY A 504 18.10 -11.70 -5.47
N THR A 505 19.40 -11.53 -5.74
CA THR A 505 20.46 -12.23 -4.98
C THR A 505 20.94 -11.48 -3.74
N GLU A 506 20.38 -10.31 -3.49
CA GLU A 506 20.70 -9.48 -2.33
C GLU A 506 19.41 -9.11 -1.60
N LEU A 507 19.45 -9.20 -0.27
CA LEU A 507 18.47 -8.56 0.61
C LEU A 507 19.20 -7.44 1.34
N PHE A 508 18.78 -6.20 1.13
CA PHE A 508 19.39 -5.03 1.73
C PHE A 508 18.56 -4.50 2.88
N ARG A 509 19.26 -3.92 3.86
CA ARG A 509 18.71 -3.08 4.92
C ARG A 509 19.13 -1.64 4.68
N ALA A 510 18.18 -0.73 4.52
CA ALA A 510 18.45 0.70 4.43
C ALA A 510 18.50 1.32 5.83
N VAL A 511 19.62 1.95 6.18
CA VAL A 511 19.89 2.49 7.52
C VAL A 511 20.41 3.92 7.39
N TYR A 512 19.89 4.84 8.20
CA TYR A 512 20.44 6.19 8.26
C TYR A 512 21.73 6.21 9.09
N SER A 513 22.85 6.61 8.47
CA SER A 513 24.11 6.85 9.17
C SER A 513 24.24 8.33 9.52
N TRP A 514 24.24 8.63 10.82
CA TRP A 514 24.46 9.98 11.33
C TRP A 514 25.86 10.50 11.01
N GLU A 515 26.87 9.62 11.06
CA GLU A 515 28.26 9.97 10.73
C GLU A 515 28.42 10.38 9.26
N ALA A 516 27.76 9.64 8.34
CA ALA A 516 27.77 9.96 6.92
C ALA A 516 26.71 11.01 6.53
N SER A 517 25.78 11.34 7.42
CA SER A 517 24.57 12.13 7.13
C SER A 517 23.80 11.64 5.89
N ALA A 518 23.78 10.32 5.71
CA ALA A 518 23.28 9.65 4.51
C ALA A 518 22.76 8.24 4.85
N PHE A 519 21.81 7.75 4.05
CA PHE A 519 21.42 6.34 4.13
C PHE A 519 22.51 5.44 3.56
N GLN A 520 22.69 4.29 4.20
CA GLN A 520 23.52 3.18 3.76
C GLN A 520 22.62 1.98 3.46
N ALA A 521 23.02 1.15 2.50
CA ALA A 521 22.38 -0.12 2.22
C ALA A 521 23.30 -1.26 2.68
N GLU A 522 22.88 -2.09 3.62
CA GLU A 522 23.69 -3.22 4.11
C GLU A 522 23.15 -4.53 3.56
N ASN A 523 23.97 -5.32 2.86
CA ASN A 523 23.55 -6.62 2.34
C ASN A 523 23.53 -7.67 3.47
N LEU A 524 22.34 -8.21 3.75
CA LEU A 524 22.07 -9.22 4.77
C LEU A 524 22.32 -10.66 4.28
N ALA A 525 22.42 -10.87 2.96
CA ALA A 525 22.55 -12.20 2.34
C ALA A 525 24.01 -12.66 2.15
N VAL A 526 25.00 -11.89 2.63
CA VAL A 526 26.44 -12.15 2.41
C VAL A 526 26.89 -13.52 2.93
N THR A 527 26.24 -14.05 3.98
CA THR A 527 26.59 -15.34 4.59
C THR A 527 25.79 -16.53 4.06
N VAL A 528 24.84 -16.30 3.15
CA VAL A 528 23.91 -17.32 2.65
C VAL A 528 23.86 -17.33 1.13
N ARG A 529 25.04 -17.52 0.51
CA ARG A 529 25.20 -17.37 -0.93
C ARG A 529 24.36 -18.35 -1.76
N ASP A 530 24.21 -19.59 -1.34
CA ASP A 530 23.44 -20.59 -2.09
C ASP A 530 21.93 -20.34 -1.95
N LEU A 531 21.49 -19.86 -0.78
CA LEU A 531 20.13 -19.33 -0.56
C LEU A 531 19.86 -18.16 -1.51
N ALA A 532 20.76 -17.18 -1.53
CA ALA A 532 20.66 -15.99 -2.37
C ALA A 532 20.63 -16.31 -3.87
N LEU A 533 21.30 -17.37 -4.31
CA LEU A 533 21.28 -17.81 -5.72
C LEU A 533 19.92 -18.34 -6.17
N ARG A 534 19.03 -18.74 -5.24
CA ARG A 534 17.61 -19.03 -5.54
C ARG A 534 16.79 -17.78 -5.86
N ARG A 535 17.35 -16.59 -5.62
CA ARG A 535 16.80 -15.24 -5.87
C ARG A 535 15.53 -14.96 -5.08
N PHE A 536 15.60 -14.05 -4.12
CA PHE A 536 14.44 -13.51 -3.43
C PHE A 536 13.53 -12.76 -4.41
N VAL A 537 12.22 -12.98 -4.33
CA VAL A 537 11.20 -12.33 -5.17
C VAL A 537 10.14 -11.59 -4.36
N ARG A 538 9.98 -11.92 -3.09
CA ARG A 538 9.01 -11.29 -2.18
C ARG A 538 9.43 -11.44 -0.73
N ILE A 539 9.05 -10.49 0.12
CA ILE A 539 9.30 -10.50 1.55
C ILE A 539 8.09 -9.97 2.32
N ALA A 540 7.89 -10.43 3.56
CA ALA A 540 6.96 -9.87 4.54
C ALA A 540 7.63 -9.77 5.91
N TRP A 541 7.25 -8.77 6.68
CA TRP A 541 7.78 -8.57 8.02
C TRP A 541 6.79 -9.00 9.08
N MET A 542 7.23 -9.87 9.98
CA MET A 542 6.49 -10.35 11.15
C MET A 542 7.17 -9.78 12.40
N SER A 543 6.44 -9.03 13.22
CA SER A 543 6.98 -8.39 14.43
C SER A 543 6.89 -9.31 15.64
N THR A 544 5.81 -10.08 15.74
CA THR A 544 5.49 -10.97 16.87
C THR A 544 5.27 -12.39 16.36
N PRO A 545 5.75 -13.46 17.02
CA PRO A 545 6.38 -13.49 18.35
C PRO A 545 7.83 -13.01 18.36
N TRP A 546 8.50 -13.07 17.20
CA TRP A 546 9.87 -12.57 17.06
C TRP A 546 10.04 -11.79 15.76
N PRO A 547 10.85 -10.70 15.77
CA PRO A 547 11.20 -9.95 14.57
C PRO A 547 11.79 -10.83 13.46
N THR A 548 10.96 -11.17 12.48
CA THR A 548 11.29 -12.13 11.42
C THR A 548 10.86 -11.61 10.06
N CYS A 549 11.82 -11.50 9.14
CA CYS A 549 11.53 -11.27 7.73
C CYS A 549 11.34 -12.62 7.04
N TRP A 550 10.14 -12.88 6.54
CA TRP A 550 9.83 -14.04 5.69
C TRP A 550 10.06 -13.68 4.23
N GLY A 551 10.52 -14.63 3.43
CA GLY A 551 10.78 -14.40 2.02
C GLY A 551 10.49 -15.60 1.13
N ILE A 552 10.18 -15.32 -0.13
CA ILE A 552 10.00 -16.31 -1.19
C ILE A 552 11.18 -16.20 -2.15
N CYS A 553 11.72 -17.33 -2.56
CA CYS A 553 12.68 -17.42 -3.66
C CYS A 553 12.00 -17.72 -5.01
N ALA A 554 12.66 -17.44 -6.13
CA ALA A 554 12.08 -17.59 -7.47
C ALA A 554 11.68 -19.04 -7.83
N ASP A 555 12.25 -20.03 -7.14
CA ASP A 555 11.87 -21.44 -7.26
C ASP A 555 10.59 -21.80 -6.47
N GLY A 556 10.07 -20.88 -5.65
CA GLY A 556 8.93 -21.07 -4.77
C GLY A 556 9.30 -21.55 -3.36
N SER A 557 10.59 -21.59 -3.00
CA SER A 557 11.01 -21.97 -1.65
C SER A 557 10.82 -20.83 -0.64
N LEU A 558 10.47 -21.21 0.59
CA LEU A 558 10.24 -20.31 1.72
C LEU A 558 11.51 -20.19 2.57
N VAL A 559 11.84 -18.96 2.97
CA VAL A 559 13.00 -18.64 3.81
C VAL A 559 12.60 -17.67 4.90
N SER A 560 13.36 -17.64 6.00
CA SER A 560 13.17 -16.62 7.05
C SER A 560 14.49 -16.04 7.52
N LEU A 561 14.44 -14.82 8.03
CA LEU A 561 15.54 -14.10 8.65
C LEU A 561 15.07 -13.49 9.97
N THR A 562 15.46 -14.07 11.09
CA THR A 562 15.30 -13.43 12.40
C THR A 562 16.32 -12.29 12.51
N LEU A 563 15.85 -11.05 12.66
CA LEU A 563 16.68 -9.85 12.51
C LEU A 563 16.58 -8.92 13.72
N MET A 564 17.65 -8.89 14.53
CA MET A 564 17.84 -7.94 15.62
C MET A 564 19.31 -7.56 15.70
N VAL A 565 19.73 -6.63 14.84
CA VAL A 565 21.16 -6.28 14.64
C VAL A 565 21.79 -5.75 15.92
N GLY A 566 21.07 -4.93 16.69
CA GLY A 566 21.54 -4.42 17.99
C GLY A 566 21.75 -5.49 19.07
N GLN A 567 21.21 -6.69 18.87
CA GLN A 567 21.41 -7.86 19.73
C GLN A 567 22.30 -8.93 19.05
N GLU A 568 23.00 -8.57 17.97
CA GLU A 568 23.84 -9.47 17.18
C GLU A 568 23.09 -10.67 16.58
N VAL A 569 21.80 -10.52 16.26
CA VAL A 569 20.97 -11.55 15.64
C VAL A 569 20.73 -11.23 14.17
N VAL A 570 21.34 -12.02 13.29
CA VAL A 570 21.12 -12.00 11.84
C VAL A 570 21.12 -13.46 11.41
N ALA A 571 19.95 -14.10 11.55
CA ALA A 571 19.85 -15.55 11.53
C ALA A 571 18.92 -16.03 10.41
N TRP A 572 19.50 -16.46 9.30
CA TRP A 572 18.77 -17.07 8.20
C TRP A 572 18.37 -18.51 8.51
N ALA A 573 17.19 -18.92 8.05
CA ALA A 573 16.72 -20.30 8.03
C ALA A 573 16.03 -20.63 6.70
N ASP A 574 16.09 -21.90 6.31
CA ASP A 574 15.48 -22.43 5.10
C ASP A 574 14.24 -23.26 5.46
N HIS A 575 13.14 -23.15 4.73
CA HIS A 575 11.89 -23.86 5.05
C HIS A 575 11.43 -24.69 3.85
N PRO A 576 12.12 -25.80 3.54
CA PRO A 576 11.72 -26.67 2.44
C PRO A 576 10.35 -27.30 2.72
N MET A 577 9.44 -27.13 1.77
CA MET A 577 8.09 -27.70 1.78
C MET A 577 7.99 -28.69 0.62
N ALA A 578 7.81 -29.98 0.93
CA ALA A 578 7.74 -31.02 -0.10
C ALA A 578 6.50 -30.82 -0.98
N ASP A 579 6.66 -31.05 -2.29
CA ASP A 579 5.60 -30.96 -3.29
C ASP A 579 4.80 -29.65 -3.22
N CYS A 580 5.50 -28.55 -2.88
CA CYS A 580 4.91 -27.24 -2.63
C CYS A 580 5.77 -26.14 -3.23
N ARG A 581 5.12 -25.15 -3.84
CA ARG A 581 5.72 -23.87 -4.23
C ARG A 581 4.91 -22.75 -3.59
N VAL A 582 5.57 -21.86 -2.85
CA VAL A 582 4.93 -20.65 -2.32
C VAL A 582 4.87 -19.62 -3.45
N LEU A 583 3.67 -19.12 -3.73
CA LEU A 583 3.40 -18.17 -4.82
C LEU A 583 3.36 -16.72 -4.31
N ASP A 584 2.84 -16.51 -3.11
CA ASP A 584 2.75 -15.21 -2.46
C ASP A 584 2.76 -15.34 -0.94
N LEU A 585 3.14 -14.26 -0.25
CA LEU A 585 3.01 -14.13 1.19
C LEU A 585 2.72 -12.70 1.62
N ILE A 586 1.97 -12.57 2.72
CA ILE A 586 1.77 -11.31 3.46
C ILE A 586 1.80 -11.62 4.95
N VAL A 587 1.91 -10.57 5.77
CA VAL A 587 1.69 -10.67 7.21
C VAL A 587 0.55 -9.73 7.58
N ILE A 588 -0.40 -10.25 8.36
CA ILE A 588 -1.49 -9.48 8.98
C ILE A 588 -1.34 -9.51 10.50
N PRO A 589 -1.72 -8.44 11.22
CA PRO A 589 -1.81 -8.50 12.68
C PRO A 589 -2.96 -9.40 13.12
N ALA A 590 -2.84 -10.01 14.29
CA ALA A 590 -3.92 -10.71 14.97
C ALA A 590 -3.74 -10.59 16.50
N ALA A 591 -4.74 -11.03 17.27
CA ALA A 591 -4.84 -10.76 18.70
C ALA A 591 -3.64 -11.25 19.55
N ASN A 592 -3.05 -12.41 19.22
CA ASN A 592 -1.95 -13.01 20.00
C ASN A 592 -0.57 -12.79 19.38
N GLN A 593 -0.46 -13.00 18.07
CA GLN A 593 0.76 -12.84 17.28
C GLN A 593 0.38 -12.51 15.83
N ASP A 594 1.31 -11.92 15.09
CA ASP A 594 1.09 -11.68 13.67
C ASP A 594 0.92 -13.03 12.93
N HIS A 595 0.13 -13.03 11.86
CA HIS A 595 -0.13 -14.21 11.04
C HIS A 595 0.52 -14.07 9.67
N LEU A 596 1.43 -15.00 9.36
CA LEU A 596 1.99 -15.16 8.01
C LEU A 596 0.99 -15.93 7.16
N VAL A 597 0.47 -15.28 6.13
CA VAL A 597 -0.44 -15.88 5.14
C VAL A 597 0.36 -16.24 3.89
N LEU A 598 0.12 -17.43 3.35
CA LEU A 598 0.79 -18.00 2.19
C LEU A 598 -0.23 -18.38 1.12
N LEU A 599 0.07 -18.08 -0.14
CA LEU A 599 -0.52 -18.80 -1.28
C LEU A 599 0.44 -19.91 -1.68
N THR A 600 -0.05 -21.14 -1.76
CA THR A 600 0.76 -22.31 -2.11
C THR A 600 0.17 -23.04 -3.32
N GLU A 601 1.05 -23.46 -4.23
CA GLU A 601 0.77 -24.48 -5.24
C GLU A 601 1.29 -25.80 -4.69
N ARG A 602 0.42 -26.79 -4.50
CA ARG A 602 0.78 -28.12 -3.99
C ARG A 602 0.42 -29.23 -4.96
N THR A 603 1.26 -30.26 -5.02
CA THR A 603 0.93 -31.53 -5.69
C THR A 603 0.32 -32.50 -4.68
N ILE A 604 -1.01 -32.68 -4.72
CA ILE A 604 -1.76 -33.60 -3.85
C ILE A 604 -2.26 -34.77 -4.70
N ALA A 605 -1.84 -35.99 -4.37
CA ALA A 605 -2.18 -37.20 -5.12
C ALA A 605 -1.93 -37.08 -6.65
N GLY A 606 -0.88 -36.35 -7.04
CA GLY A 606 -0.50 -36.10 -8.43
C GLY A 606 -1.29 -34.99 -9.14
N GLN A 607 -2.17 -34.28 -8.44
CA GLN A 607 -2.92 -33.13 -8.96
C GLN A 607 -2.37 -31.82 -8.37
N GLN A 608 -2.26 -30.77 -9.20
CA GLN A 608 -1.97 -29.43 -8.70
C GLN A 608 -3.21 -28.85 -8.02
N ARG A 609 -3.03 -28.35 -6.80
CA ARG A 609 -4.03 -27.64 -6.02
C ARG A 609 -3.43 -26.35 -5.47
N TYR A 610 -4.28 -25.36 -5.23
CA TYR A 610 -3.87 -24.02 -4.84
C TYR A 610 -4.52 -23.66 -3.51
N PHE A 611 -3.72 -23.48 -2.46
CA PHE A 611 -4.20 -23.29 -1.10
C PHE A 611 -3.85 -21.91 -0.56
N ILE A 612 -4.73 -21.43 0.30
CA ILE A 612 -4.51 -20.30 1.19
C ILE A 612 -4.21 -20.91 2.55
N GLU A 613 -3.01 -20.63 3.06
CA GLU A 613 -2.51 -21.22 4.30
C GLU A 613 -2.00 -20.15 5.26
N VAL A 614 -2.23 -20.35 6.56
CA VAL A 614 -1.72 -19.47 7.62
C VAL A 614 -0.70 -20.23 8.45
N LEU A 615 0.48 -19.65 8.68
CA LEU A 615 1.45 -20.24 9.61
C LEU A 615 0.80 -20.37 10.99
N SER A 616 0.82 -21.58 11.54
CA SER A 616 0.27 -21.85 12.88
C SER A 616 1.02 -21.03 13.91
N GLU A 617 0.31 -20.64 14.98
CA GLU A 617 0.95 -20.03 16.13
C GLU A 617 2.12 -20.89 16.62
N GLN A 618 3.19 -20.22 17.04
CA GLN A 618 4.33 -20.96 17.54
C GLN A 618 3.93 -21.70 18.81
N PHE A 619 4.09 -23.03 18.79
CA PHE A 619 3.84 -23.84 19.97
C PHE A 619 4.81 -23.47 21.10
N VAL A 620 4.24 -23.03 22.22
CA VAL A 620 4.90 -22.79 23.51
C VAL A 620 4.15 -23.59 24.56
N ALA A 621 4.82 -24.58 25.13
CA ALA A 621 4.23 -25.45 26.16
C ALA A 621 3.98 -24.66 27.45
N ALA A 622 2.77 -24.76 28.01
CA ALA A 622 2.45 -24.22 29.32
C ALA A 622 3.09 -25.05 30.46
N ASP A 623 3.17 -26.37 30.25
CA ASP A 623 3.81 -27.34 31.13
C ASP A 623 4.26 -28.59 30.33
N ALA A 624 4.80 -29.59 31.02
CA ALA A 624 5.36 -30.77 30.36
C ALA A 624 4.31 -31.71 29.74
N ASP A 625 3.02 -31.55 30.07
CA ASP A 625 1.92 -32.38 29.55
C ASP A 625 1.11 -31.68 28.45
N ASP A 626 1.29 -30.38 28.25
CA ASP A 626 0.68 -29.56 27.19
C ASP A 626 1.29 -29.84 25.81
N LYS A 627 1.07 -31.06 25.28
CA LYS A 627 1.56 -31.50 23.95
C LYS A 627 0.46 -31.66 22.91
N ALA A 628 -0.81 -31.60 23.29
CA ALA A 628 -1.94 -31.79 22.38
C ALA A 628 -2.10 -30.65 21.35
N ARG A 629 -1.57 -29.45 21.65
CA ARG A 629 -1.66 -28.26 20.79
C ARG A 629 -0.51 -28.12 19.80
N ALA A 630 0.46 -29.04 19.83
CA ALA A 630 1.71 -28.93 19.07
C ALA A 630 1.53 -29.18 17.55
N CYS A 631 1.15 -28.15 16.81
CA CYS A 631 0.96 -28.24 15.36
C CYS A 631 2.28 -28.13 14.58
N PHE A 632 2.75 -29.27 14.06
CA PHE A 632 3.95 -29.38 13.24
C PHE A 632 3.70 -30.15 11.93
N VAL A 633 2.54 -29.90 11.31
CA VAL A 633 2.13 -30.42 10.01
C VAL A 633 1.65 -29.27 9.13
N ASP A 634 1.86 -29.38 7.82
CA ASP A 634 1.49 -28.34 6.85
C ASP A 634 0.14 -28.62 6.18
N ALA A 635 -0.52 -27.59 5.63
CA ALA A 635 -1.88 -27.65 5.08
C ALA A 635 -2.88 -28.35 6.03
N SER A 636 -2.75 -28.10 7.33
CA SER A 636 -3.43 -28.84 8.37
C SER A 636 -4.88 -28.41 8.58
N LEU A 637 -5.70 -29.34 9.07
CA LEU A 637 -6.95 -29.05 9.77
C LEU A 637 -6.88 -29.54 11.21
N GLU A 638 -7.64 -28.87 12.07
CA GLU A 638 -7.75 -29.18 13.49
C GLU A 638 -9.20 -29.51 13.86
N TYR A 639 -9.37 -30.60 14.60
CA TYR A 639 -10.55 -30.89 15.37
C TYR A 639 -10.24 -30.58 16.84
N ASP A 640 -11.03 -29.72 17.48
CA ASP A 640 -10.86 -29.34 18.89
C ASP A 640 -12.23 -29.23 19.56
N ASP A 641 -12.68 -30.33 20.15
CA ASP A 641 -13.91 -30.39 20.95
C ASP A 641 -13.65 -31.24 22.20
N ALA A 642 -13.48 -30.55 23.34
CA ALA A 642 -13.18 -31.17 24.62
C ALA A 642 -14.29 -32.09 25.15
N GLU A 643 -15.52 -31.96 24.65
CA GLU A 643 -16.67 -32.74 25.13
C GLU A 643 -16.98 -33.95 24.23
N THR A 644 -16.55 -33.91 22.97
CA THR A 644 -16.92 -34.92 21.96
C THR A 644 -15.69 -35.64 21.41
N PRO A 645 -15.25 -36.77 21.99
CA PRO A 645 -14.18 -37.55 21.38
C PRO A 645 -14.66 -38.26 20.11
N VAL A 646 -13.89 -38.15 19.03
CA VAL A 646 -14.21 -38.75 17.71
C VAL A 646 -13.21 -39.80 17.30
N THR A 647 -13.68 -40.80 16.54
CA THR A 647 -12.82 -41.79 15.88
C THR A 647 -12.70 -41.55 14.38
N GLU A 648 -13.54 -40.69 13.81
CA GLU A 648 -13.50 -40.30 12.40
C GLU A 648 -13.30 -38.79 12.33
N VAL A 649 -12.30 -38.36 11.56
CA VAL A 649 -12.02 -36.94 11.31
C VAL A 649 -12.29 -36.69 9.83
N SER A 650 -13.25 -35.82 9.55
CA SER A 650 -13.72 -35.49 8.18
C SER A 650 -13.39 -34.03 7.80
N GLY A 651 -13.70 -33.63 6.58
CA GLY A 651 -13.41 -32.29 6.05
C GLY A 651 -12.02 -32.14 5.42
N LEU A 652 -11.31 -33.25 5.23
CA LEU A 652 -9.96 -33.29 4.65
C LEU A 652 -9.98 -33.36 3.11
N ASP A 653 -11.02 -32.82 2.47
CA ASP A 653 -11.21 -32.89 1.01
C ASP A 653 -10.01 -32.30 0.25
N HIS A 654 -9.35 -31.27 0.81
CA HIS A 654 -8.16 -30.64 0.25
C HIS A 654 -6.95 -31.58 0.23
N LEU A 655 -6.92 -32.62 1.05
CA LEU A 655 -5.85 -33.63 1.14
C LEU A 655 -6.25 -35.00 0.60
N GLU A 656 -7.38 -35.13 -0.10
CA GLU A 656 -7.85 -36.42 -0.64
C GLU A 656 -6.75 -37.17 -1.41
N GLY A 657 -6.48 -38.42 -0.99
CA GLY A 657 -5.45 -39.28 -1.57
C GLY A 657 -4.00 -38.99 -1.12
N ALA A 658 -3.76 -37.97 -0.29
CA ALA A 658 -2.44 -37.73 0.30
C ALA A 658 -2.23 -38.55 1.57
N THR A 659 -0.96 -38.89 1.83
CA THR A 659 -0.52 -39.43 3.11
C THR A 659 -0.35 -38.28 4.11
N VAL A 660 -1.02 -38.39 5.26
CA VAL A 660 -1.04 -37.38 6.32
C VAL A 660 -0.43 -37.90 7.61
N GLN A 661 0.20 -36.99 8.36
CA GLN A 661 0.63 -37.20 9.74
C GLN A 661 -0.43 -36.69 10.70
N ILE A 662 -0.57 -37.38 11.83
CA ILE A 662 -1.68 -37.20 12.74
C ILE A 662 -1.18 -37.10 14.18
N LEU A 663 -1.60 -36.05 14.88
CA LEU A 663 -1.42 -35.89 16.33
C LEU A 663 -2.81 -35.92 16.98
N ALA A 664 -3.06 -36.87 17.87
CA ALA A 664 -4.33 -37.03 18.58
C ALA A 664 -4.09 -36.99 20.09
N ASP A 665 -4.70 -36.02 20.80
CA ASP A 665 -4.52 -35.77 22.23
C ASP A 665 -3.04 -35.80 22.69
N GLY A 666 -2.12 -35.30 21.86
CA GLY A 666 -0.69 -35.24 22.12
C GLY A 666 0.08 -36.55 21.92
N ALA A 667 -0.54 -37.56 21.31
CA ALA A 667 0.10 -38.79 20.87
C ALA A 667 0.15 -38.86 19.33
N THR A 668 1.31 -39.26 18.79
CA THR A 668 1.45 -39.47 17.35
C THR A 668 0.71 -40.74 16.93
N VAL A 669 -0.15 -40.63 15.93
CA VAL A 669 -0.86 -41.75 15.31
C VAL A 669 -0.12 -42.14 14.01
N PRO A 670 -0.08 -43.43 13.63
CA PRO A 670 0.53 -43.83 12.37
C PRO A 670 -0.05 -43.09 11.17
N ASP A 671 0.80 -42.74 10.22
CA ASP A 671 0.42 -42.06 8.98
C ASP A 671 -0.73 -42.80 8.27
N GLN A 672 -1.70 -42.05 7.74
CA GLN A 672 -2.85 -42.58 7.01
C GLN A 672 -2.97 -41.89 5.66
N VAL A 673 -3.66 -42.54 4.72
CA VAL A 673 -4.07 -41.92 3.45
C VAL A 673 -5.49 -41.40 3.61
N VAL A 674 -5.72 -40.14 3.27
CA VAL A 674 -7.07 -39.56 3.27
C VAL A 674 -7.91 -40.22 2.18
N SER A 675 -9.10 -40.70 2.54
CA SER A 675 -10.04 -41.35 1.63
C SER A 675 -11.45 -40.87 1.92
N GLY A 676 -12.14 -40.35 0.91
CA GLY A 676 -13.49 -39.78 1.05
C GLY A 676 -13.52 -38.55 1.96
N GLY A 677 -12.44 -37.76 1.97
CA GLY A 677 -12.31 -36.56 2.80
C GLY A 677 -12.13 -36.84 4.29
N ALA A 678 -11.75 -38.07 4.67
CA ALA A 678 -11.67 -38.49 6.07
C ALA A 678 -10.50 -39.44 6.38
N ILE A 679 -10.20 -39.56 7.68
CA ILE A 679 -9.33 -40.56 8.29
C ILE A 679 -10.01 -41.22 9.51
N THR A 680 -9.52 -42.38 9.96
CA THR A 680 -10.06 -43.09 11.12
C THR A 680 -9.00 -43.33 12.19
N LEU A 681 -9.21 -42.78 13.38
CA LEU A 681 -8.33 -42.94 14.53
C LEU A 681 -8.52 -44.31 15.20
N PRO A 682 -7.44 -44.95 15.68
CA PRO A 682 -7.54 -46.21 16.40
C PRO A 682 -8.19 -46.07 17.78
N GLN A 683 -8.13 -44.86 18.36
CA GLN A 683 -8.75 -44.49 19.64
C GLN A 683 -9.45 -43.14 19.46
N ALA A 684 -10.59 -42.98 20.13
CA ALA A 684 -11.33 -41.72 20.11
C ALA A 684 -10.51 -40.61 20.79
N ALA A 685 -10.48 -39.42 20.19
CA ALA A 685 -9.72 -38.28 20.67
C ALA A 685 -10.54 -36.99 20.62
N THR A 686 -10.28 -36.08 21.56
CA THR A 686 -10.96 -34.77 21.66
C THR A 686 -10.26 -33.67 20.88
N ARG A 687 -8.95 -33.81 20.67
CA ARG A 687 -8.15 -32.89 19.88
C ARG A 687 -7.31 -33.64 18.86
N VAL A 688 -7.43 -33.25 17.60
CA VAL A 688 -6.77 -33.95 16.49
C VAL A 688 -6.24 -32.93 15.49
N GLN A 689 -4.96 -33.03 15.17
CA GLN A 689 -4.32 -32.24 14.11
C GLN A 689 -3.89 -33.20 13.00
N VAL A 690 -4.29 -32.89 11.77
CA VAL A 690 -4.02 -33.72 10.59
C VAL A 690 -3.49 -32.84 9.48
N GLY A 691 -2.37 -33.24 8.86
CA GLY A 691 -1.79 -32.50 7.75
C GLY A 691 -0.61 -33.21 7.10
N LEU A 692 0.06 -32.51 6.19
CA LEU A 692 1.24 -32.99 5.49
C LEU A 692 2.48 -32.89 6.39
N GLY A 693 3.18 -34.02 6.56
CA GLY A 693 4.43 -34.04 7.33
C GLY A 693 5.56 -33.27 6.64
N TYR A 694 6.38 -32.57 7.43
CA TYR A 694 7.64 -31.99 6.96
C TYR A 694 8.81 -32.40 7.89
N THR A 695 10.03 -32.32 7.37
CA THR A 695 11.25 -32.67 8.11
C THR A 695 11.99 -31.41 8.57
N SER A 696 12.41 -31.39 9.83
CA SER A 696 13.35 -30.38 10.35
C SER A 696 14.74 -30.97 10.51
N ARG A 697 15.76 -30.22 10.06
CA ARG A 697 17.15 -30.65 10.11
C ARG A 697 18.05 -29.49 10.54
N LEU A 698 18.86 -29.73 11.56
CA LEU A 698 19.90 -28.82 12.02
C LEU A 698 21.25 -29.55 11.98
N THR A 699 22.19 -28.99 11.24
CA THR A 699 23.57 -29.50 11.17
C THR A 699 24.52 -28.40 11.59
N THR A 700 25.26 -28.59 12.68
CA THR A 700 26.23 -27.59 13.15
C THR A 700 27.37 -27.41 12.15
N LEU A 701 28.05 -26.27 12.23
CA LEU A 701 29.39 -26.18 11.64
C LEU A 701 30.35 -27.15 12.36
N PRO A 702 31.49 -27.49 11.76
CA PRO A 702 32.54 -28.24 12.46
C PRO A 702 32.92 -27.54 13.76
N ILE A 703 32.84 -28.26 14.87
CA ILE A 703 33.15 -27.72 16.19
C ILE A 703 34.68 -27.63 16.31
N GLU A 704 35.21 -26.41 16.34
CA GLU A 704 36.63 -26.13 16.51
C GLU A 704 36.92 -25.40 17.83
N ASP A 705 38.16 -25.54 18.30
CA ASP A 705 38.70 -24.74 19.41
C ASP A 705 39.86 -23.92 18.84
N GLU A 706 39.81 -22.62 19.01
CA GLU A 706 40.79 -21.63 18.52
C GLU A 706 42.23 -21.96 18.93
N ARG A 707 42.44 -22.71 20.02
CA ARG A 707 43.77 -23.09 20.50
C ARG A 707 44.43 -24.21 19.69
N PHE A 708 43.66 -24.99 18.94
CA PHE A 708 44.19 -26.13 18.17
C PHE A 708 43.55 -26.24 16.78
N VAL A 709 43.49 -25.12 16.06
CA VAL A 709 43.04 -25.06 14.66
C VAL A 709 43.84 -26.05 13.80
N GLY A 710 43.15 -26.85 12.98
CA GLY A 710 43.76 -27.84 12.07
C GLY A 710 44.24 -29.14 12.73
N ALA A 711 44.10 -29.31 14.05
CA ALA A 711 44.42 -30.57 14.71
C ALA A 711 43.31 -31.63 14.48
N GLN A 712 43.69 -32.88 14.20
CA GLN A 712 42.73 -34.00 14.18
C GLN A 712 42.16 -34.24 15.58
N ARG A 713 40.84 -34.32 15.67
CA ARG A 713 40.11 -34.57 16.92
C ARG A 713 38.99 -35.58 16.68
N ARG A 714 38.62 -36.28 17.75
CA ARG A 714 37.49 -37.20 17.77
C ARG A 714 36.51 -36.75 18.85
N ALA A 715 35.22 -36.70 18.51
CA ALA A 715 34.17 -36.54 19.49
C ALA A 715 34.14 -37.76 20.42
N VAL A 716 34.18 -37.52 21.74
CA VAL A 716 34.13 -38.60 22.75
C VAL A 716 32.71 -38.71 23.34
N ASP A 717 32.03 -37.59 23.50
CA ASP A 717 30.69 -37.46 24.04
C ASP A 717 30.06 -36.21 23.44
N VAL A 718 28.77 -36.27 23.11
CA VAL A 718 27.99 -35.18 22.54
C VAL A 718 26.73 -35.02 23.39
N GLY A 719 26.53 -33.83 23.95
CA GLY A 719 25.32 -33.47 24.67
C GLY A 719 24.46 -32.54 23.82
N VAL A 720 23.17 -32.84 23.69
CA VAL A 720 22.18 -31.93 23.11
C VAL A 720 21.29 -31.40 24.21
N HIS A 721 21.19 -30.08 24.34
CA HIS A 721 20.31 -29.44 25.29
C HIS A 721 18.93 -29.29 24.65
N LEU A 722 17.93 -29.90 25.29
CA LEU A 722 16.53 -29.83 24.88
C LEU A 722 15.73 -29.06 25.91
N LYS A 723 14.73 -28.32 25.44
CA LYS A 723 13.76 -27.62 26.27
C LYS A 723 12.37 -27.92 25.73
N ASP A 724 11.53 -28.47 26.59
CA ASP A 724 10.13 -28.79 26.33
C ASP A 724 9.93 -29.52 24.99
N THR A 725 10.81 -30.50 24.73
CA THR A 725 10.92 -31.19 23.45
C THR A 725 10.45 -32.64 23.55
N LEU A 726 9.85 -33.14 22.48
CA LEU A 726 9.52 -34.55 22.30
C LEU A 726 9.80 -34.97 20.84
N GLY A 727 10.34 -36.19 20.68
CA GLY A 727 10.71 -36.76 19.39
C GLY A 727 12.07 -36.28 18.86
N GLY A 728 12.49 -36.90 17.75
CA GLY A 728 13.71 -36.55 17.03
C GLY A 728 14.86 -37.54 17.22
N ALA A 729 15.85 -37.43 16.33
CA ALA A 729 17.05 -38.26 16.32
C ALA A 729 18.29 -37.39 16.25
N VAL A 730 19.38 -37.86 16.86
CA VAL A 730 20.69 -37.19 16.83
C VAL A 730 21.63 -38.04 15.99
N ARG A 731 22.37 -37.39 15.09
CA ARG A 731 23.46 -37.99 14.34
C ARG A 731 24.77 -37.29 14.70
N VAL A 732 25.81 -38.07 15.00
CA VAL A 732 27.16 -37.56 15.27
C VAL A 732 28.07 -37.99 14.13
N ASN A 733 28.75 -37.03 13.48
CA ASN A 733 29.57 -37.24 12.28
C ASN A 733 28.77 -38.01 11.20
N ASP A 734 29.39 -39.03 10.58
CA ASP A 734 28.80 -39.86 9.53
C ASP A 734 28.14 -41.15 10.08
N GLY A 735 27.94 -41.25 11.40
CA GLY A 735 27.24 -42.37 12.02
C GLY A 735 25.75 -42.41 11.68
N PRO A 736 25.04 -43.50 12.03
CA PRO A 736 23.59 -43.57 11.85
C PRO A 736 22.87 -42.56 12.76
N PRO A 737 21.70 -42.03 12.36
CA PRO A 737 20.85 -41.24 13.26
C PRO A 737 20.25 -42.15 14.34
N GLU A 738 20.41 -41.77 15.60
CA GLU A 738 19.85 -42.49 16.75
C GLU A 738 18.68 -41.74 17.36
N GLN A 739 17.58 -42.42 17.60
CA GLN A 739 16.39 -41.83 18.21
C GLN A 739 16.67 -41.36 19.65
N ILE A 740 16.10 -40.22 20.02
CA ILE A 740 16.11 -39.75 21.40
C ILE A 740 15.04 -40.52 22.17
N SER A 741 15.44 -41.17 23.26
CA SER A 741 14.51 -41.90 24.13
C SER A 741 13.98 -40.98 25.22
N PHE A 742 12.66 -40.75 25.24
CA PHE A 742 11.99 -39.88 26.21
C PHE A 742 11.31 -40.63 27.36
N HIS A 743 11.21 -41.96 27.26
CA HIS A 743 10.70 -42.79 28.35
C HIS A 743 11.76 -42.99 29.45
N THR A 744 11.44 -42.53 30.66
CA THR A 744 12.16 -42.93 31.87
C THR A 744 11.51 -44.18 32.46
N GLY A 745 12.32 -45.08 33.05
CA GLY A 745 11.85 -46.37 33.57
C GLY A 745 10.74 -46.19 34.62
N GLY A 746 9.48 -46.41 34.23
CA GLY A 746 8.31 -46.20 35.07
C GLY A 746 7.06 -45.70 34.31
N THR A 747 7.22 -45.14 33.11
CA THR A 747 6.07 -44.82 32.22
C THR A 747 5.62 -46.08 31.49
N GLY A 748 4.32 -46.40 31.51
CA GLY A 748 3.77 -47.47 30.68
C GLY A 748 3.95 -47.11 29.19
N VAL A 749 4.19 -48.12 28.36
CA VAL A 749 4.43 -47.96 26.91
C VAL A 749 3.20 -47.41 26.17
N GLU A 750 2.03 -47.37 26.82
CA GLU A 750 0.75 -47.01 26.20
C GLU A 750 0.36 -45.53 26.33
N THR A 751 1.13 -44.68 27.03
CA THR A 751 0.85 -43.23 27.11
C THR A 751 2.01 -42.41 26.55
N SER A 752 1.70 -41.33 25.80
CA SER A 752 2.71 -40.40 25.27
C SER A 752 3.49 -39.75 26.44
N PRO A 753 4.83 -39.82 26.45
CA PRO A 753 5.63 -39.29 27.55
C PRO A 753 5.50 -37.75 27.66
N PRO A 754 5.81 -37.18 28.84
CA PRO A 754 5.87 -35.73 28.99
C PRO A 754 7.01 -35.12 28.16
N LEU A 755 6.88 -33.84 27.83
CA LEU A 755 7.94 -33.05 27.21
C LEU A 755 9.19 -33.05 28.10
N THR A 756 10.37 -33.13 27.47
CA THR A 756 11.64 -33.26 28.19
C THR A 756 12.47 -31.99 28.10
N THR A 757 12.96 -31.55 29.26
CA THR A 757 13.95 -30.48 29.41
C THR A 757 15.20 -31.03 30.08
N GLY A 758 16.36 -30.84 29.45
CA GLY A 758 17.64 -31.34 29.96
C GLY A 758 18.67 -31.63 28.88
N ILE A 759 19.71 -32.37 29.25
CA ILE A 759 20.79 -32.75 28.34
C ILE A 759 20.63 -34.21 27.96
N VAL A 760 20.48 -34.48 26.68
CA VAL A 760 20.57 -35.83 26.12
C VAL A 760 22.02 -36.07 25.71
N GLN A 761 22.68 -36.98 26.43
CA GLN A 761 24.06 -37.39 26.10
C GLN A 761 24.08 -38.53 25.07
N ARG A 762 25.08 -38.50 24.20
CA ARG A 762 25.33 -39.48 23.15
C ARG A 762 26.83 -39.74 23.03
N GLN A 763 27.20 -41.00 23.14
CA GLN A 763 28.55 -41.46 22.85
C GLN A 763 28.59 -41.94 21.40
N PRO A 764 29.43 -41.35 20.53
CA PRO A 764 29.56 -41.84 19.15
C PRO A 764 30.09 -43.28 19.14
N GLU A 765 29.56 -44.12 18.25
CA GLU A 765 30.00 -45.51 18.10
C GLU A 765 31.50 -45.58 17.76
N ASN A 766 32.19 -46.53 18.41
CA ASN A 766 33.62 -46.76 18.21
C ASN A 766 33.86 -47.58 16.93
N GLU A 767 33.73 -46.98 15.75
CA GLU A 767 34.25 -47.62 14.53
C GLU A 767 35.71 -47.23 14.30
N TYR A 768 36.60 -48.20 14.48
CA TYR A 768 37.92 -48.20 13.86
C TYR A 768 37.71 -48.55 12.39
N THR A 769 37.80 -47.57 11.50
CA THR A 769 38.14 -47.83 10.10
C THR A 769 39.59 -47.43 9.91
N ASP A 770 40.44 -48.45 9.73
CA ASP A 770 41.89 -48.36 9.48
C ASP A 770 42.25 -47.50 8.26
#